data_AF-G1NHV7-F1
#
_entry.id   AF-G1NHV7-F1
#
_cell.length_a   1.000
_cell.length_b   1.000
_cell.length_c   1.000
_cell.angle_alpha   90.00
_cell.angle_beta   90.00
_cell.angle_gamma   90.00
#
_symmetry.space_group_name_H-M   'P 1'
#
loop_
_entity.id
_entity.type
_entity.pdbx_description
1 polymer ?
#
loop_
_entity_poly.entity_id
_entity_poly.type
_entity_poly.pdbx_seq_one_letter_code
_entity_poly.pdbx_strand_id
1 'polypeptide(L)'
;MVRSSISGSGTALLYFPGAVPLSQVHPSALLLCSEDRGELRHPRSALQPCKPRTTTAVTTYRSELSGSRVLSCISSKCVSASLQKELTSKKRDEFEDILEERRLSSDLRYAMKCYTPVIYKGLSPCKPNAIKSVVLQSEQVQYVIKQLAKEMGESPDIIQEEATEILDEMGHSMQLGTVRFFAFTLSKIFKQLFQRVCVNEEGMQRLQRAIQEHPVVLLPSHRSYVDFLMLSYLLYTYDLALPVIAAGIDFLGMKIVGELLRRAGAFFMRRSFGGNRLYWAVFAEYVKTMLRNGYAPIEFFLEGTRSRTAKTLTPKFGLLSIVMEPFFKREVFDTYLVPISISYERILEESLYAYELLGVPKPKESTSGLLKARRILSDNFGTIHIYVGQPVSLRTLASGRINLCPYNLVPRHLPQKPTEDIQEFVSDVAYKMELLQIENMVLSPWVLVAAVLLQNLPAMDFELLIEKTVWLKGLTQTFGGFIEWPDNLCAKKAVTSGLSLHSNIARLVDGHVVLNDKGVEDGAVGEIVFKRALVILMCSTYRNQLLNVFVRPSLVALALQMTRSFRKEEVYSSFSFLRDIFSDEFIFFPGISLKDFEEGCFLLTKCDAIQATQQEIYPTDKGSVVVSFLSAMFRPFVEGYQLIFRYLSKETKEAFTEKQFIPGVRNFVFQLLEKGTTQCYEALSSDMQKNALAALVQLGAVKKKKMANGFSYSVNQEAIHKILDVFEATEDAEPDHNEFLFPEYEILIEPEEPEFPADSTVDPDDEKGAVDASKKLEKQEESRVTSTTSDALDEETLEAMAKHETKEDKIFQTFKDRITVEPEQIIRYCRGGEGPIWVSGENIPEEKDIPNCLCGAKRVFEFQIMPQLLNHLKVDSLEESIDWGTLVVYTCAENCSAENKKLN
;
A
#
# COMPACT_ATOMS: atom_id res chain seq x y z
N MET A 1 14.73 12.84 31.89
CA MET A 1 15.05 14.29 31.84
C MET A 1 14.48 14.97 33.09
N VAL A 2 15.34 15.45 34.01
CA VAL A 2 14.91 16.02 35.30
C VAL A 2 14.33 17.42 35.11
N ARG A 3 13.14 17.70 35.66
CA ARG A 3 12.58 19.05 35.80
C ARG A 3 12.44 19.42 37.29
N SER A 4 13.49 20.01 37.84
CA SER A 4 13.47 20.63 39.17
C SER A 4 12.66 21.93 39.16
N SER A 5 11.74 22.09 40.12
CA SER A 5 10.77 23.19 40.16
C SER A 5 11.03 24.23 41.26
N ILE A 6 11.39 25.45 40.88
CA ILE A 6 11.40 26.70 41.68
C ILE A 6 11.22 27.85 40.65
N SER A 7 10.34 28.85 40.75
CA SER A 7 9.22 29.24 41.65
C SER A 7 8.18 30.02 40.78
N GLY A 8 7.03 30.56 41.21
CA GLY A 8 6.39 30.71 42.52
C GLY A 8 5.34 31.83 42.47
N SER A 9 4.07 31.50 42.21
CA SER A 9 2.85 32.28 42.51
C SER A 9 1.63 31.52 41.95
N GLY A 10 0.44 31.55 42.55
CA GLY A 10 0.11 32.23 43.80
C GLY A 10 -1.38 32.47 44.02
N THR A 11 -2.28 31.54 43.66
CA THR A 11 -3.68 31.59 44.13
C THR A 11 -4.32 30.20 44.14
N ALA A 12 -4.79 29.78 45.31
CA ALA A 12 -5.57 28.57 45.49
C ALA A 12 -7.06 28.90 45.63
N LEU A 13 -7.94 28.00 45.18
CA LEU A 13 -9.28 27.80 45.76
C LEU A 13 -9.87 26.46 45.34
N LEU A 14 -9.89 25.52 46.28
CA LEU A 14 -10.64 24.26 46.22
C LEU A 14 -12.03 24.46 46.84
N TYR A 15 -13.09 23.94 46.22
CA TYR A 15 -14.35 23.64 46.92
C TYR A 15 -15.17 22.56 46.20
N PHE A 16 -15.44 21.46 46.91
CA PHE A 16 -16.54 20.50 46.71
C PHE A 16 -17.04 20.15 48.12
N PRO A 17 -18.37 20.07 48.37
CA PRO A 17 -19.03 18.76 48.35
C PRO A 17 -20.51 18.79 47.85
N GLY A 18 -21.09 17.61 47.58
CA GLY A 18 -22.46 17.48 47.00
C GLY A 18 -23.54 16.94 47.96
N ALA A 19 -24.78 16.81 47.45
CA ALA A 19 -25.91 16.11 48.07
C ALA A 19 -26.98 15.65 47.03
N VAL A 20 -27.80 14.64 47.39
CA VAL A 20 -28.59 13.69 46.55
C VAL A 20 -29.73 13.09 47.44
N PRO A 21 -30.91 12.53 47.02
CA PRO A 21 -31.45 12.09 45.70
C PRO A 21 -32.94 12.53 45.40
N LEU A 22 -33.66 11.77 44.53
CA LEU A 22 -35.12 11.48 44.42
C LEU A 22 -35.96 12.26 43.35
N SER A 23 -36.85 11.64 42.55
CA SER A 23 -37.55 10.32 42.68
C SER A 23 -38.11 9.74 41.35
N GLN A 24 -38.21 8.38 41.28
CA GLN A 24 -39.21 7.50 40.58
C GLN A 24 -39.42 7.67 39.03
N VAL A 25 -39.80 6.66 38.21
CA VAL A 25 -40.72 5.50 38.35
C VAL A 25 -40.26 4.28 37.48
N HIS A 26 -40.57 3.04 37.89
CA HIS A 26 -40.45 1.76 37.13
C HIS A 26 -41.86 1.25 36.75
N PRO A 27 -42.09 0.47 35.67
CA PRO A 27 -41.98 -1.02 35.68
C PRO A 27 -41.34 -1.61 34.38
N SER A 28 -40.63 -2.75 34.34
CA SER A 28 -41.06 -4.18 34.49
C SER A 28 -42.10 -4.62 33.41
N ALA A 29 -42.05 -5.76 32.71
CA ALA A 29 -41.31 -7.05 32.77
C ALA A 29 -41.15 -7.63 31.32
N LEU A 30 -40.14 -8.42 30.91
CA LEU A 30 -39.87 -9.87 31.14
C LEU A 30 -40.86 -10.86 30.43
N LEU A 31 -40.32 -12.00 29.96
CA LEU A 31 -40.87 -13.13 29.14
C LEU A 31 -40.54 -13.09 27.62
N LEU A 32 -40.28 -14.20 26.91
CA LEU A 32 -39.67 -15.51 27.24
C LEU A 32 -39.41 -16.23 25.89
N CYS A 33 -38.36 -17.05 25.78
CA CYS A 33 -38.19 -17.93 24.60
C CYS A 33 -38.94 -19.25 24.79
N SER A 34 -39.56 -19.74 23.71
CA SER A 34 -39.90 -21.17 23.56
C SER A 34 -39.81 -21.55 22.07
N GLU A 35 -38.97 -22.53 21.78
CA GLU A 35 -39.01 -23.26 20.50
C GLU A 35 -40.32 -24.05 20.41
N ASP A 36 -40.86 -24.26 19.20
CA ASP A 36 -41.26 -25.62 18.83
C ASP A 36 -41.31 -25.85 17.30
N ARG A 37 -41.33 -27.14 16.93
CA ARG A 37 -41.13 -27.71 15.58
C ARG A 37 -42.46 -27.90 14.84
N GLY A 38 -42.44 -28.11 13.52
CA GLY A 38 -43.60 -28.73 12.84
C GLY A 38 -43.81 -28.50 11.33
N GLU A 39 -43.02 -29.19 10.51
CA GLU A 39 -43.36 -29.84 9.23
C GLU A 39 -44.56 -29.40 8.31
N LEU A 40 -44.21 -29.20 7.03
CA LEU A 40 -44.84 -29.79 5.81
C LEU A 40 -46.37 -29.70 5.56
N ARG A 41 -46.78 -28.98 4.50
CA ARG A 41 -47.35 -29.55 3.24
C ARG A 41 -47.89 -28.49 2.24
N HIS A 42 -47.50 -28.65 0.97
CA HIS A 42 -48.23 -28.19 -0.24
C HIS A 42 -49.15 -29.33 -0.75
N PRO A 43 -50.00 -29.22 -1.83
CA PRO A 43 -49.99 -28.27 -2.97
C PRO A 43 -51.37 -27.83 -3.57
N ARG A 44 -51.33 -27.17 -4.77
CA ARG A 44 -52.40 -26.93 -5.79
C ARG A 44 -53.40 -25.78 -5.49
N SER A 45 -53.97 -25.04 -6.48
CA SER A 45 -53.68 -24.83 -7.92
C SER A 45 -54.57 -23.71 -8.55
N ALA A 46 -54.20 -23.20 -9.74
CA ALA A 46 -55.06 -22.60 -10.79
C ALA A 46 -55.49 -21.09 -10.76
N LEU A 47 -54.80 -20.30 -11.60
CA LEU A 47 -55.30 -19.53 -12.76
C LEU A 47 -56.49 -18.51 -12.69
N GLN A 48 -56.13 -17.22 -12.77
CA GLN A 48 -56.58 -16.22 -13.79
C GLN A 48 -57.96 -15.48 -13.62
N PRO A 49 -58.26 -14.38 -14.38
CA PRO A 49 -57.99 -13.01 -13.90
C PRO A 49 -59.18 -12.00 -13.97
N CYS A 50 -59.07 -10.83 -13.32
CA CYS A 50 -59.85 -9.63 -13.70
C CYS A 50 -59.25 -8.29 -13.21
N LYS A 51 -59.45 -7.20 -13.98
CA LYS A 51 -59.18 -5.78 -13.64
C LYS A 51 -60.53 -5.00 -13.55
N PRO A 52 -60.57 -3.67 -13.31
CA PRO A 52 -60.23 -2.98 -12.06
C PRO A 52 -61.33 -1.97 -11.61
N ARG A 53 -61.32 -1.49 -10.35
CA ARG A 53 -61.88 -0.16 -10.01
C ARG A 53 -61.37 0.38 -8.65
N THR A 54 -61.16 1.69 -8.62
CA THR A 54 -60.93 2.57 -7.46
C THR A 54 -62.17 2.63 -6.55
N THR A 55 -62.16 3.07 -5.27
CA THR A 55 -61.28 4.05 -4.58
C THR A 55 -61.41 3.93 -3.04
N THR A 56 -60.37 4.34 -2.27
CA THR A 56 -60.39 4.78 -0.82
C THR A 56 -60.89 3.82 0.29
N ALA A 57 -60.33 3.78 1.52
CA ALA A 57 -59.16 4.46 2.11
C ALA A 57 -58.58 3.69 3.33
N VAL A 58 -57.24 3.67 3.40
CA VAL A 58 -56.37 3.80 4.61
C VAL A 58 -56.68 2.99 5.88
N THR A 59 -55.81 2.02 6.19
CA THR A 59 -54.88 2.08 7.35
C THR A 59 -53.72 1.12 7.09
N THR A 60 -52.53 1.65 6.77
CA THR A 60 -51.35 0.84 6.51
C THR A 60 -50.13 1.45 7.21
N TYR A 61 -49.39 0.64 7.96
CA TYR A 61 -48.11 1.05 8.54
C TYR A 61 -47.15 1.48 7.44
N ARG A 62 -46.64 2.71 7.53
CA ARG A 62 -45.82 3.35 6.51
C ARG A 62 -44.42 3.61 7.06
N SER A 63 -43.49 2.68 6.79
CA SER A 63 -42.06 2.91 7.04
C SER A 63 -41.47 3.72 5.89
N GLU A 64 -41.63 5.04 5.93
CA GLU A 64 -40.99 5.95 4.97
C GLU A 64 -39.50 6.14 5.30
N LEU A 65 -38.64 5.50 4.51
CA LEU A 65 -37.23 5.85 4.41
C LEU A 65 -36.97 6.50 3.04
N SER A 66 -37.24 7.81 2.96
CA SER A 66 -36.90 8.66 1.81
C SER A 66 -35.40 8.94 1.75
N GLY A 67 -34.66 7.99 1.19
CA GLY A 67 -33.19 8.00 1.12
C GLY A 67 -32.60 9.00 0.12
N SER A 68 -32.66 10.30 0.41
CA SER A 68 -31.83 11.32 -0.25
C SER A 68 -31.39 12.49 0.66
N ARG A 69 -31.80 12.50 1.94
CA ARG A 69 -31.36 13.50 2.95
C ARG A 69 -31.02 12.91 4.33
N VAL A 70 -30.87 11.58 4.43
CA VAL A 70 -30.70 10.87 5.71
C VAL A 70 -29.24 10.42 5.96
N LEU A 71 -28.37 10.48 4.95
CA LEU A 71 -26.94 10.12 5.12
C LEU A 71 -26.14 11.10 5.99
N SER A 72 -26.66 12.29 6.30
CA SER A 72 -26.00 13.27 7.18
C SER A 72 -26.35 13.13 8.67
N CYS A 73 -27.22 12.18 9.05
CA CYS A 73 -27.67 12.00 10.43
C CYS A 73 -27.76 10.52 10.82
N ILE A 74 -26.69 9.76 10.56
CA ILE A 74 -26.53 8.43 11.14
C ILE A 74 -25.75 8.59 12.44
N SER A 75 -26.36 8.22 13.57
CA SER A 75 -25.63 8.15 14.85
C SER A 75 -24.51 7.12 14.75
N SER A 76 -23.34 7.43 15.32
CA SER A 76 -22.17 6.52 15.34
C SER A 76 -22.48 5.12 15.86
N LYS A 77 -23.45 4.97 16.78
CA LYS A 77 -23.96 3.68 17.27
C LYS A 77 -24.66 2.83 16.20
N CYS A 78 -25.26 3.47 15.20
CA CYS A 78 -25.96 2.80 14.11
C CYS A 78 -24.97 2.40 12.98
N VAL A 79 -23.94 3.22 12.74
CA VAL A 79 -22.81 2.87 11.86
C VAL A 79 -22.05 1.68 12.44
N SER A 80 -21.67 1.73 13.72
CA SER A 80 -20.92 0.64 14.37
C SER A 80 -21.69 -0.68 14.38
N ALA A 81 -22.99 -0.67 14.73
CA ALA A 81 -23.83 -1.87 14.71
C ALA A 81 -23.99 -2.48 13.29
N SER A 82 -24.00 -1.65 12.24
CA SER A 82 -24.02 -2.13 10.85
C SER A 82 -22.69 -2.79 10.47
N LEU A 83 -21.55 -2.13 10.72
CA LEU A 83 -20.22 -2.69 10.45
C LEU A 83 -19.98 -3.99 11.24
N GLN A 84 -20.38 -4.01 12.52
CA GLN A 84 -20.20 -5.17 13.40
C GLN A 84 -20.92 -6.42 12.85
N LYS A 85 -22.06 -6.23 12.16
CA LYS A 85 -22.85 -7.30 11.52
C LYS A 85 -22.33 -7.71 10.14
N GLU A 86 -21.54 -6.85 9.46
CA GLU A 86 -20.87 -7.18 8.20
C GLU A 86 -19.51 -7.87 8.41
N LEU A 87 -18.75 -7.48 9.45
CA LEU A 87 -17.44 -8.07 9.78
C LEU A 87 -17.50 -9.36 10.62
N THR A 88 -18.67 -9.74 11.16
CA THR A 88 -18.82 -11.00 11.92
C THR A 88 -19.65 -12.02 11.13
N SER A 89 -19.05 -13.19 10.88
CA SER A 89 -19.71 -14.37 10.28
C SER A 89 -20.14 -14.28 8.81
N LYS A 90 -19.20 -14.00 7.89
CA LYS A 90 -19.22 -14.64 6.56
C LYS A 90 -18.40 -15.93 6.62
N LYS A 91 -19.02 -17.11 6.49
CA LYS A 91 -18.29 -18.33 6.11
C LYS A 91 -17.70 -18.04 4.73
N ARG A 92 -16.38 -18.13 4.56
CA ARG A 92 -15.73 -17.93 3.26
C ARG A 92 -15.87 -19.19 2.41
N ASP A 93 -16.05 -18.99 1.12
CA ASP A 93 -16.19 -20.07 0.14
C ASP A 93 -14.94 -20.98 0.10
N GLU A 94 -15.14 -22.28 -0.15
CA GLU A 94 -14.05 -23.25 -0.34
C GLU A 94 -13.48 -23.20 -1.78
N PHE A 95 -12.19 -23.50 -1.94
CA PHE A 95 -11.45 -23.40 -3.22
C PHE A 95 -11.11 -24.76 -3.84
N GLU A 96 -11.44 -24.93 -5.12
CA GLU A 96 -11.06 -26.08 -5.97
C GLU A 96 -9.81 -25.74 -6.82
N ASP A 97 -8.78 -26.60 -6.87
CA ASP A 97 -7.66 -26.45 -7.84
C ASP A 97 -8.03 -27.08 -9.19
N ILE A 98 -8.45 -26.24 -10.13
CA ILE A 98 -8.86 -26.70 -11.47
C ILE A 98 -7.70 -27.32 -12.28
N LEU A 99 -6.44 -27.14 -11.87
CA LEU A 99 -5.30 -27.79 -12.54
C LEU A 99 -5.07 -29.23 -12.07
N GLU A 100 -5.59 -29.66 -10.92
CA GLU A 100 -5.40 -31.02 -10.41
C GLU A 100 -5.97 -32.06 -11.39
N GLU A 101 -7.26 -31.95 -11.74
CA GLU A 101 -7.88 -32.83 -12.73
C GLU A 101 -7.23 -32.68 -14.13
N ARG A 102 -6.70 -31.50 -14.47
CA ARG A 102 -6.00 -31.26 -15.75
C ARG A 102 -4.61 -31.88 -15.82
N ARG A 103 -3.95 -32.14 -14.69
CA ARG A 103 -2.70 -32.91 -14.63
C ARG A 103 -2.96 -34.41 -14.82
N LEU A 104 -4.11 -34.89 -14.35
CA LEU A 104 -4.54 -36.29 -14.45
C LEU A 104 -5.24 -36.64 -15.79
N SER A 105 -5.52 -35.65 -16.64
CA SER A 105 -6.25 -35.82 -17.90
C SER A 105 -5.50 -35.32 -19.14
N SER A 106 -5.87 -35.83 -20.31
CA SER A 106 -5.27 -35.43 -21.59
C SER A 106 -5.76 -34.04 -22.02
N ASP A 107 -4.83 -33.12 -22.28
CA ASP A 107 -5.14 -31.77 -22.79
C ASP A 107 -5.97 -31.80 -24.08
N LEU A 108 -5.74 -32.79 -24.95
CA LEU A 108 -6.50 -32.95 -26.19
C LEU A 108 -7.93 -33.41 -25.90
N ARG A 109 -8.13 -34.32 -24.93
CA ARG A 109 -9.46 -34.76 -24.50
C ARG A 109 -10.23 -33.62 -23.84
N TYR A 110 -9.56 -32.82 -23.01
CA TYR A 110 -10.12 -31.60 -22.41
C TYR A 110 -10.54 -30.60 -23.49
N ALA A 111 -9.64 -30.22 -24.40
CA ALA A 111 -9.91 -29.26 -25.46
C ALA A 111 -10.94 -29.75 -26.49
N MET A 112 -11.09 -31.06 -26.68
CA MET A 112 -12.08 -31.63 -27.61
C MET A 112 -13.36 -32.08 -26.93
N LYS A 113 -13.60 -31.72 -25.65
CA LYS A 113 -14.81 -32.10 -24.92
C LYS A 113 -16.08 -31.61 -25.64
N CYS A 114 -17.19 -32.30 -25.36
CA CYS A 114 -18.51 -31.80 -25.74
C CYS A 114 -18.74 -30.50 -24.96
N TYR A 115 -18.98 -29.40 -25.66
CA TYR A 115 -19.15 -28.07 -25.08
C TYR A 115 -20.51 -27.55 -25.53
N THR A 116 -21.47 -27.65 -24.63
CA THR A 116 -22.88 -27.26 -24.84
C THR A 116 -23.30 -26.38 -23.66
N PRO A 117 -22.81 -25.13 -23.60
CA PRO A 117 -23.02 -24.26 -22.46
C PRO A 117 -24.50 -23.91 -22.29
N VAL A 118 -24.94 -23.76 -21.05
CA VAL A 118 -26.28 -23.24 -20.78
C VAL A 118 -26.30 -21.74 -21.06
N ILE A 119 -27.29 -21.30 -21.83
CA ILE A 119 -27.45 -19.92 -22.29
C ILE A 119 -28.73 -19.33 -21.67
N TYR A 120 -28.72 -18.02 -21.43
CA TYR A 120 -29.88 -17.23 -21.04
C TYR A 120 -31.15 -17.63 -21.83
N LYS A 121 -32.19 -18.06 -21.10
CA LYS A 121 -33.57 -18.35 -21.58
C LYS A 121 -33.69 -19.07 -22.93
N GLY A 122 -32.89 -20.11 -23.16
CA GLY A 122 -33.03 -20.99 -24.33
C GLY A 122 -32.80 -20.29 -25.68
N LEU A 123 -32.09 -19.17 -25.67
CA LEU A 123 -31.77 -18.41 -26.87
C LEU A 123 -30.77 -19.17 -27.74
N SER A 124 -30.98 -19.13 -29.06
CA SER A 124 -30.03 -19.69 -30.02
C SER A 124 -28.80 -18.79 -30.11
N PRO A 125 -27.57 -19.36 -30.14
CA PRO A 125 -26.35 -18.58 -30.34
C PRO A 125 -26.42 -17.72 -31.60
N CYS A 126 -26.26 -16.40 -31.45
CA CYS A 126 -26.27 -15.48 -32.58
C CYS A 126 -24.92 -15.54 -33.31
N LYS A 127 -24.93 -15.69 -34.65
CA LYS A 127 -23.70 -15.67 -35.45
C LYS A 127 -23.11 -14.25 -35.45
N PRO A 128 -21.77 -14.06 -35.39
CA PRO A 128 -21.16 -12.74 -35.33
C PRO A 128 -21.63 -11.77 -36.44
N ASN A 129 -21.77 -12.25 -37.68
CA ASN A 129 -22.26 -11.41 -38.78
C ASN A 129 -23.72 -10.95 -38.61
N ALA A 130 -24.57 -11.76 -37.96
CA ALA A 130 -25.95 -11.36 -37.68
C ALA A 130 -26.00 -10.23 -36.63
N ILE A 131 -25.07 -10.22 -35.65
CA ILE A 131 -24.90 -9.10 -34.72
C ILE A 131 -24.54 -7.82 -35.49
N LYS A 132 -23.57 -7.89 -36.42
CA LYS A 132 -23.19 -6.74 -37.26
C LYS A 132 -24.36 -6.20 -38.08
N SER A 133 -25.12 -7.08 -38.74
CA SER A 133 -26.33 -6.69 -39.49
C SER A 133 -27.39 -6.02 -38.61
N VAL A 134 -27.65 -6.54 -37.40
CA VAL A 134 -28.60 -5.93 -36.44
C VAL A 134 -28.13 -4.53 -36.01
N VAL A 135 -26.83 -4.32 -35.80
CA VAL A 135 -26.29 -3.01 -35.41
C VAL A 135 -26.41 -1.99 -36.55
N LEU A 136 -26.04 -2.36 -37.79
CA LEU A 136 -26.18 -1.50 -38.97
C LEU A 136 -27.64 -1.11 -39.25
N GLN A 137 -28.58 -2.04 -39.01
CA GLN A 137 -30.02 -1.83 -39.19
C GLN A 137 -30.69 -1.13 -37.99
N SER A 138 -29.97 -0.89 -36.89
CA SER A 138 -30.55 -0.27 -35.69
C SER A 138 -31.00 1.17 -35.97
N GLU A 139 -32.15 1.54 -35.41
CA GLU A 139 -32.69 2.91 -35.54
C GLU A 139 -31.70 3.97 -35.01
N GLN A 140 -30.90 3.66 -33.99
CA GLN A 140 -29.93 4.60 -33.40
C GLN A 140 -28.75 4.86 -34.34
N VAL A 141 -28.16 3.82 -34.94
CA VAL A 141 -27.06 3.99 -35.91
C VAL A 141 -27.58 4.65 -37.18
N GLN A 142 -28.74 4.22 -37.68
CA GLN A 142 -29.40 4.83 -38.84
C GLN A 142 -29.76 6.32 -38.62
N TYR A 143 -30.15 6.71 -37.41
CA TYR A 143 -30.36 8.12 -37.06
C TYR A 143 -29.04 8.91 -37.13
N VAL A 144 -27.95 8.38 -36.54
CA VAL A 144 -26.64 9.06 -36.54
C VAL A 144 -26.06 9.17 -37.95
N ILE A 145 -26.15 8.12 -38.78
CA ILE A 145 -25.80 8.13 -40.20
C ILE A 145 -26.53 9.28 -40.93
N LYS A 146 -27.85 9.37 -40.76
CA LYS A 146 -28.69 10.41 -41.41
C LYS A 146 -28.40 11.83 -40.92
N GLN A 147 -27.91 12.01 -39.70
CA GLN A 147 -27.48 13.32 -39.21
C GLN A 147 -26.10 13.69 -39.78
N LEU A 148 -25.12 12.79 -39.70
CA LEU A 148 -23.76 13.04 -40.21
C LEU A 148 -23.73 13.26 -41.72
N ALA A 149 -24.50 12.48 -42.49
CA ALA A 149 -24.66 12.70 -43.94
C ALA A 149 -25.18 14.11 -44.27
N LYS A 150 -26.12 14.64 -43.47
CA LYS A 150 -26.61 16.03 -43.61
C LYS A 150 -25.61 17.08 -43.16
N GLU A 151 -24.88 16.82 -42.07
CA GLU A 151 -23.88 17.74 -41.51
C GLU A 151 -22.65 17.87 -42.43
N MET A 152 -22.23 16.79 -43.09
CA MET A 152 -21.06 16.76 -43.98
C MET A 152 -21.39 16.95 -45.47
N GLY A 153 -22.66 16.80 -45.87
CA GLY A 153 -23.10 16.91 -47.27
C GLY A 153 -22.83 15.66 -48.12
N GLU A 154 -22.54 14.52 -47.48
CA GLU A 154 -22.23 13.25 -48.13
C GLU A 154 -23.48 12.35 -48.27
N SER A 155 -23.41 11.29 -49.10
CA SER A 155 -24.51 10.33 -49.17
C SER A 155 -24.58 9.45 -47.91
N PRO A 156 -25.77 9.05 -47.45
CA PRO A 156 -25.92 8.12 -46.32
C PRO A 156 -25.18 6.79 -46.54
N ASP A 157 -25.02 6.37 -47.79
CA ASP A 157 -24.34 5.11 -48.15
C ASP A 157 -22.84 5.16 -47.82
N ILE A 158 -22.16 6.29 -48.03
CA ILE A 158 -20.74 6.47 -47.66
C ILE A 158 -20.55 6.32 -46.15
N ILE A 159 -21.40 7.00 -45.36
CA ILE A 159 -21.35 6.94 -43.89
C ILE A 159 -21.74 5.55 -43.37
N GLN A 160 -22.60 4.82 -44.10
CA GLN A 160 -22.94 3.44 -43.77
C GLN A 160 -21.81 2.45 -44.11
N GLU A 161 -21.01 2.72 -45.14
CA GLU A 161 -19.79 1.96 -45.40
C GLU A 161 -18.75 2.21 -44.28
N GLU A 162 -18.52 3.46 -43.86
CA GLU A 162 -17.65 3.76 -42.69
C GLU A 162 -18.15 3.03 -41.42
N ALA A 163 -19.47 3.00 -41.18
CA ALA A 163 -20.04 2.24 -40.07
C ALA A 163 -19.81 0.72 -40.18
N THR A 164 -19.74 0.19 -41.40
CA THR A 164 -19.44 -1.22 -41.69
C THR A 164 -17.95 -1.53 -41.47
N GLU A 165 -17.05 -0.69 -41.96
CA GLU A 165 -15.61 -0.78 -41.69
C GLU A 165 -15.32 -0.74 -40.18
N ILE A 166 -15.98 0.16 -39.43
CA ILE A 166 -15.86 0.23 -37.97
C ILE A 166 -16.27 -1.10 -37.32
N LEU A 167 -17.40 -1.70 -37.73
CA LEU A 167 -17.86 -3.00 -37.21
C LEU A 167 -16.95 -4.17 -37.59
N ASP A 168 -16.30 -4.12 -38.75
CA ASP A 168 -15.33 -5.13 -39.18
C ASP A 168 -13.98 -5.00 -38.47
N GLU A 169 -13.54 -3.77 -38.16
CA GLU A 169 -12.41 -3.50 -37.27
C GLU A 169 -12.71 -4.03 -35.85
N MET A 170 -13.81 -3.61 -35.24
CA MET A 170 -14.05 -3.83 -33.81
C MET A 170 -14.64 -5.20 -33.47
N GLY A 171 -15.50 -5.78 -34.32
CA GLY A 171 -16.34 -6.91 -33.93
C GLY A 171 -15.58 -8.22 -33.71
N HIS A 172 -16.01 -9.01 -32.73
CA HIS A 172 -15.50 -10.37 -32.54
C HIS A 172 -15.92 -11.30 -33.69
N SER A 173 -15.20 -12.42 -33.84
CA SER A 173 -15.44 -13.45 -34.85
C SER A 173 -15.39 -14.86 -34.27
N MET A 174 -15.81 -14.98 -32.99
CA MET A 174 -15.72 -16.19 -32.15
C MET A 174 -15.99 -17.51 -32.89
N GLN A 175 -15.01 -18.42 -32.83
CA GLN A 175 -14.99 -19.72 -33.49
C GLN A 175 -14.58 -20.81 -32.49
N LEU A 176 -15.42 -21.83 -32.32
CA LEU A 176 -15.14 -22.93 -31.39
C LEU A 176 -13.81 -23.64 -31.69
N GLY A 177 -13.37 -23.71 -32.95
CA GLY A 177 -12.06 -24.26 -33.29
C GLY A 177 -10.89 -23.49 -32.66
N THR A 178 -10.93 -22.15 -32.67
CA THR A 178 -9.91 -21.31 -32.03
C THR A 178 -10.01 -21.34 -30.51
N VAL A 179 -11.24 -21.35 -29.97
CA VAL A 179 -11.49 -21.59 -28.52
C VAL A 179 -10.84 -22.89 -28.05
N ARG A 180 -11.04 -23.99 -28.77
CA ARG A 180 -10.44 -25.30 -28.43
C ARG A 180 -8.92 -25.28 -28.54
N PHE A 181 -8.36 -24.59 -29.54
CA PHE A 181 -6.92 -24.35 -29.63
C PHE A 181 -6.37 -23.60 -28.40
N PHE A 182 -7.07 -22.57 -27.92
CA PHE A 182 -6.72 -21.88 -26.67
C PHE A 182 -6.88 -22.80 -25.45
N ALA A 183 -7.97 -23.55 -25.32
CA ALA A 183 -8.17 -24.49 -24.21
C ALA A 183 -7.02 -25.52 -24.11
N PHE A 184 -6.58 -26.08 -25.24
CA PHE A 184 -5.42 -26.96 -25.31
C PHE A 184 -4.11 -26.27 -24.91
N THR A 185 -3.86 -25.08 -25.48
CA THR A 185 -2.59 -24.36 -25.32
C THR A 185 -2.45 -23.77 -23.92
N LEU A 186 -3.50 -23.14 -23.39
CA LEU A 186 -3.55 -22.58 -22.04
C LEU A 186 -3.47 -23.67 -20.97
N SER A 187 -4.13 -24.82 -21.14
CA SER A 187 -4.01 -25.95 -20.22
C SER A 187 -2.54 -26.39 -20.05
N LYS A 188 -1.77 -26.43 -21.14
CA LYS A 188 -0.34 -26.74 -21.09
C LYS A 188 0.47 -25.64 -20.43
N ILE A 189 0.24 -24.38 -20.79
CA ILE A 189 0.95 -23.22 -20.24
C ILE A 189 0.70 -23.11 -18.73
N PHE A 190 -0.55 -23.21 -18.28
CA PHE A 190 -0.91 -23.06 -16.87
C PHE A 190 -0.38 -24.21 -16.00
N LYS A 191 -0.45 -25.46 -16.48
CA LYS A 191 0.19 -26.60 -15.79
C LYS A 191 1.71 -26.50 -15.67
N GLN A 192 2.35 -25.72 -16.55
CA GLN A 192 3.80 -25.54 -16.55
C GLN A 192 4.24 -24.36 -15.68
N LEU A 193 3.48 -23.24 -15.69
CA LEU A 193 3.78 -22.02 -14.93
C LEU A 193 3.33 -22.07 -13.47
N PHE A 194 2.16 -22.65 -13.19
CA PHE A 194 1.47 -22.53 -11.91
C PHE A 194 1.36 -23.88 -11.19
N GLN A 195 1.54 -23.84 -9.88
CA GLN A 195 1.31 -24.98 -8.98
C GLN A 195 -0.18 -25.27 -8.82
N ARG A 196 -1.02 -24.24 -8.76
CA ARG A 196 -2.47 -24.37 -8.57
C ARG A 196 -3.21 -23.20 -9.23
N VAL A 197 -4.44 -23.42 -9.68
CA VAL A 197 -5.40 -22.36 -10.03
C VAL A 197 -6.67 -22.62 -9.23
N CYS A 198 -6.75 -21.96 -8.09
CA CYS A 198 -7.80 -22.12 -7.09
C CYS A 198 -9.00 -21.24 -7.45
N VAL A 199 -10.21 -21.80 -7.47
CA VAL A 199 -11.46 -21.08 -7.76
C VAL A 199 -12.52 -21.40 -6.72
N ASN A 200 -13.27 -20.39 -6.26
CA ASN A 200 -14.29 -20.59 -5.23
C ASN A 200 -15.55 -21.28 -5.80
N GLU A 201 -15.87 -22.46 -5.29
CA GLU A 201 -16.93 -23.32 -5.85
C GLU A 201 -18.31 -22.65 -5.79
N GLU A 202 -18.68 -22.07 -4.65
CA GLU A 202 -19.97 -21.41 -4.48
C GLU A 202 -20.11 -20.20 -5.43
N GLY A 203 -19.02 -19.47 -5.69
CA GLY A 203 -18.96 -18.38 -6.66
C GLY A 203 -19.30 -18.84 -8.07
N MET A 204 -18.71 -19.94 -8.52
CA MET A 204 -19.01 -20.55 -9.82
C MET A 204 -20.46 -21.02 -9.91
N GLN A 205 -21.03 -21.62 -8.85
CA GLN A 205 -22.44 -22.01 -8.80
C GLN A 205 -23.41 -20.81 -8.80
N ARG A 206 -23.03 -19.68 -8.19
CA ARG A 206 -23.78 -18.41 -8.26
C ARG A 206 -23.74 -17.82 -9.67
N LEU A 207 -22.56 -17.82 -10.32
CA LEU A 207 -22.39 -17.35 -11.69
C LEU A 207 -23.16 -18.20 -12.71
N GLN A 208 -23.12 -19.53 -12.59
CA GLN A 208 -23.89 -20.45 -13.45
C GLN A 208 -25.40 -20.16 -13.42
N ARG A 209 -25.95 -19.80 -12.25
CA ARG A 209 -27.35 -19.38 -12.12
C ARG A 209 -27.60 -18.01 -12.74
N ALA A 210 -26.75 -17.03 -12.45
CA ALA A 210 -26.86 -15.67 -12.97
C ALA A 210 -26.93 -15.65 -14.52
N ILE A 211 -26.07 -16.42 -15.20
CA ILE A 211 -26.02 -16.54 -16.68
C ILE A 211 -27.35 -17.07 -17.26
N GLN A 212 -28.10 -17.88 -16.52
CA GLN A 212 -29.38 -18.44 -16.97
C GLN A 212 -30.56 -17.48 -16.75
N GLU A 213 -30.48 -16.63 -15.73
CA GLU A 213 -31.56 -15.76 -15.27
C GLU A 213 -31.62 -14.41 -15.99
N HIS A 214 -30.47 -13.77 -16.22
CA HIS A 214 -30.34 -12.43 -16.82
C HIS A 214 -28.98 -12.25 -17.56
N PRO A 215 -28.85 -11.24 -18.46
CA PRO A 215 -27.56 -10.88 -19.03
C PRO A 215 -26.51 -10.56 -17.94
N VAL A 216 -25.29 -11.06 -18.14
CA VAL A 216 -24.18 -10.96 -17.18
C VAL A 216 -23.05 -10.09 -17.74
N VAL A 217 -22.52 -9.22 -16.88
CA VAL A 217 -21.27 -8.48 -17.09
C VAL A 217 -20.26 -8.96 -16.06
N LEU A 218 -19.14 -9.50 -16.54
CA LEU A 218 -18.00 -9.94 -15.74
C LEU A 218 -17.04 -8.77 -15.56
N LEU A 219 -16.70 -8.47 -14.31
CA LEU A 219 -15.84 -7.35 -13.93
C LEU A 219 -14.64 -7.89 -13.12
N PRO A 220 -13.61 -8.45 -13.80
CA PRO A 220 -12.35 -8.83 -13.17
C PRO A 220 -11.47 -7.62 -12.77
N SER A 221 -10.67 -7.80 -11.73
CA SER A 221 -9.48 -6.98 -11.43
C SER A 221 -8.37 -7.21 -12.46
N HIS A 222 -7.54 -6.20 -12.76
CA HIS A 222 -6.52 -6.30 -13.83
C HIS A 222 -5.08 -6.15 -13.32
N ARG A 223 -4.32 -7.26 -13.30
CA ARG A 223 -2.95 -7.36 -12.78
C ARG A 223 -1.95 -7.96 -13.79
N SER A 224 -2.35 -8.89 -14.66
CA SER A 224 -1.45 -9.61 -15.59
C SER A 224 -1.99 -9.66 -17.03
N TYR A 225 -1.14 -9.94 -18.03
CA TYR A 225 -1.60 -10.33 -19.37
C TYR A 225 -2.42 -11.63 -19.34
N VAL A 226 -2.23 -12.48 -18.31
CA VAL A 226 -2.96 -13.74 -18.14
C VAL A 226 -4.47 -13.52 -17.96
N ASP A 227 -4.87 -12.42 -17.30
CA ASP A 227 -6.27 -12.13 -16.97
C ASP A 227 -7.19 -12.21 -18.20
N PHE A 228 -6.76 -11.66 -19.34
CA PHE A 228 -7.52 -11.56 -20.60
C PHE A 228 -8.06 -12.90 -21.13
N LEU A 229 -7.43 -14.02 -20.77
CA LEU A 229 -7.86 -15.36 -21.20
C LEU A 229 -8.19 -16.27 -20.01
N MET A 230 -7.97 -15.81 -18.78
CA MET A 230 -8.21 -16.60 -17.58
C MET A 230 -9.70 -16.90 -17.39
N LEU A 231 -10.58 -15.89 -17.48
CA LEU A 231 -12.02 -16.12 -17.36
C LEU A 231 -12.58 -16.95 -18.52
N SER A 232 -12.08 -16.77 -19.74
CA SER A 232 -12.44 -17.64 -20.87
C SER A 232 -12.01 -19.09 -20.66
N TYR A 233 -10.81 -19.33 -20.15
CA TYR A 233 -10.36 -20.68 -19.79
C TYR A 233 -11.23 -21.28 -18.69
N LEU A 234 -11.54 -20.50 -17.65
CA LEU A 234 -12.38 -20.91 -16.52
C LEU A 234 -13.80 -21.26 -16.96
N LEU A 235 -14.48 -20.38 -17.70
CA LEU A 235 -15.83 -20.61 -18.21
C LEU A 235 -15.88 -21.82 -19.16
N TYR A 236 -14.82 -22.05 -19.95
CA TYR A 236 -14.69 -23.29 -20.73
C TYR A 236 -14.55 -24.53 -19.83
N THR A 237 -13.75 -24.48 -18.76
CA THR A 237 -13.59 -25.58 -17.79
C THR A 237 -14.93 -26.03 -17.22
N TYR A 238 -15.76 -25.09 -16.76
CA TYR A 238 -17.06 -25.35 -16.12
C TYR A 238 -18.26 -25.48 -17.10
N ASP A 239 -18.02 -25.57 -18.41
CA ASP A 239 -19.06 -25.66 -19.46
C ASP A 239 -20.10 -24.51 -19.40
N LEU A 240 -19.63 -23.30 -19.09
CA LEU A 240 -20.40 -22.07 -19.08
C LEU A 240 -20.19 -21.28 -20.38
N ALA A 241 -21.12 -20.37 -20.69
CA ALA A 241 -21.06 -19.54 -21.88
C ALA A 241 -19.82 -18.63 -21.83
N LEU A 242 -18.98 -18.71 -22.88
CA LEU A 242 -17.77 -17.91 -22.99
C LEU A 242 -18.09 -16.41 -23.08
N PRO A 243 -17.23 -15.54 -22.52
CA PRO A 243 -17.44 -14.11 -22.54
C PRO A 243 -16.98 -13.53 -23.87
N VAL A 244 -17.59 -12.40 -24.25
CA VAL A 244 -17.02 -11.49 -25.26
C VAL A 244 -16.23 -10.40 -24.55
N ILE A 245 -14.95 -10.26 -24.90
CA ILE A 245 -13.97 -9.50 -24.11
C ILE A 245 -13.70 -8.14 -24.76
N ALA A 246 -13.84 -7.05 -23.99
CA ALA A 246 -13.42 -5.73 -24.44
C ALA A 246 -11.89 -5.61 -24.43
N ALA A 247 -11.27 -5.57 -25.60
CA ALA A 247 -9.82 -5.50 -25.77
C ALA A 247 -9.37 -4.14 -26.33
N GLY A 248 -8.21 -3.64 -25.90
CA GLY A 248 -7.62 -2.44 -26.48
C GLY A 248 -7.14 -2.68 -27.92
N ILE A 249 -7.32 -1.70 -28.82
CA ILE A 249 -6.90 -1.78 -30.23
C ILE A 249 -5.39 -2.08 -30.44
N ASP A 250 -4.55 -1.86 -29.43
CA ASP A 250 -3.12 -2.18 -29.50
C ASP A 250 -2.85 -3.65 -29.88
N PHE A 251 -3.68 -4.58 -29.38
CA PHE A 251 -3.59 -6.01 -29.70
C PHE A 251 -3.85 -6.30 -31.19
N LEU A 252 -4.63 -5.44 -31.88
CA LEU A 252 -4.87 -5.55 -33.32
C LEU A 252 -3.60 -5.26 -34.14
N GLY A 253 -2.65 -4.49 -33.59
CA GLY A 253 -1.33 -4.27 -34.20
C GLY A 253 -0.54 -5.58 -34.40
N MET A 254 -0.78 -6.60 -33.58
CA MET A 254 -0.22 -7.93 -33.72
C MET A 254 -1.11 -8.83 -34.59
N LYS A 255 -1.22 -8.55 -35.91
CA LYS A 255 -2.18 -9.17 -36.85
C LYS A 255 -2.58 -10.63 -36.58
N ILE A 256 -1.62 -11.54 -36.37
CA ILE A 256 -1.88 -12.97 -36.08
C ILE A 256 -2.53 -13.17 -34.71
N VAL A 257 -1.98 -12.57 -33.66
CA VAL A 257 -2.49 -12.70 -32.28
C VAL A 257 -3.83 -11.98 -32.14
N GLY A 258 -3.97 -10.77 -32.68
CA GLY A 258 -5.22 -10.03 -32.70
C GLY A 258 -6.35 -10.82 -33.39
N GLU A 259 -6.09 -11.47 -34.52
CA GLU A 259 -7.09 -12.30 -35.20
C GLU A 259 -7.43 -13.60 -34.43
N LEU A 260 -6.46 -14.21 -33.76
CA LEU A 260 -6.73 -15.35 -32.85
C LEU A 260 -7.60 -14.91 -31.67
N LEU A 261 -7.32 -13.77 -31.05
CA LEU A 261 -8.12 -13.20 -29.95
C LEU A 261 -9.53 -12.83 -30.45
N ARG A 262 -9.67 -12.24 -31.65
CA ARG A 262 -10.97 -11.96 -32.28
C ARG A 262 -11.82 -13.23 -32.43
N ARG A 263 -11.19 -14.33 -32.84
CA ARG A 263 -11.80 -15.66 -32.96
C ARG A 263 -11.99 -16.39 -31.62
N ALA A 264 -11.42 -15.88 -30.53
CA ALA A 264 -11.68 -16.35 -29.17
C ALA A 264 -12.82 -15.58 -28.47
N GLY A 265 -13.25 -14.43 -29.00
CA GLY A 265 -14.34 -13.61 -28.42
C GLY A 265 -13.97 -12.15 -28.17
N ALA A 266 -12.73 -11.73 -28.43
CA ALA A 266 -12.33 -10.34 -28.23
C ALA A 266 -12.97 -9.39 -29.26
N PHE A 267 -13.48 -8.25 -28.79
CA PHE A 267 -13.88 -7.10 -29.60
C PHE A 267 -13.04 -5.87 -29.23
N PHE A 268 -12.65 -5.08 -30.23
CA PHE A 268 -11.60 -4.06 -30.07
C PHE A 268 -12.15 -2.65 -29.87
N MET A 269 -11.66 -1.95 -28.85
CA MET A 269 -11.97 -0.55 -28.58
C MET A 269 -10.75 0.37 -28.74
N ARG A 270 -10.97 1.55 -29.34
CA ARG A 270 -9.97 2.60 -29.46
C ARG A 270 -9.76 3.29 -28.10
N ARG A 271 -8.50 3.61 -27.74
CA ARG A 271 -8.16 4.26 -26.44
C ARG A 271 -8.79 5.64 -26.24
N SER A 272 -9.11 6.33 -27.32
CA SER A 272 -9.82 7.61 -27.33
C SER A 272 -10.74 7.62 -28.54
N PHE A 273 -11.97 8.10 -28.35
CA PHE A 273 -12.97 8.17 -29.41
C PHE A 273 -12.86 9.47 -30.23
N GLY A 274 -11.97 10.40 -29.84
CA GLY A 274 -11.62 11.59 -30.64
C GLY A 274 -12.77 12.56 -30.96
N GLY A 275 -13.95 12.38 -30.37
CA GLY A 275 -15.18 13.08 -30.79
C GLY A 275 -15.87 12.48 -32.01
N ASN A 276 -15.40 11.35 -32.56
CA ASN A 276 -16.07 10.65 -33.67
C ASN A 276 -17.42 10.09 -33.17
N ARG A 277 -18.50 10.77 -33.58
CA ARG A 277 -19.90 10.44 -33.23
C ARG A 277 -20.36 9.12 -33.85
N LEU A 278 -19.89 8.78 -35.05
CA LEU A 278 -20.25 7.53 -35.73
C LEU A 278 -19.68 6.33 -34.99
N TYR A 279 -18.36 6.34 -34.73
CA TYR A 279 -17.67 5.29 -33.99
C TYR A 279 -18.33 5.04 -32.63
N TRP A 280 -18.63 6.09 -31.86
CA TRP A 280 -19.27 5.93 -30.57
C TRP A 280 -20.68 5.34 -30.66
N ALA A 281 -21.49 5.77 -31.64
CA ALA A 281 -22.83 5.23 -31.85
C ALA A 281 -22.80 3.74 -32.24
N VAL A 282 -21.93 3.38 -33.19
CA VAL A 282 -21.73 1.99 -33.65
C VAL A 282 -21.19 1.11 -32.52
N PHE A 283 -20.16 1.57 -31.80
CA PHE A 283 -19.55 0.85 -30.68
C PHE A 283 -20.54 0.59 -29.54
N ALA A 284 -21.26 1.63 -29.10
CA ALA A 284 -22.23 1.51 -28.03
C ALA A 284 -23.38 0.57 -28.42
N GLU A 285 -23.91 0.69 -29.64
CA GLU A 285 -24.99 -0.18 -30.11
C GLU A 285 -24.56 -1.64 -30.28
N TYR A 286 -23.30 -1.90 -30.66
CA TYR A 286 -22.74 -3.25 -30.69
C TYR A 286 -22.74 -3.91 -29.30
N VAL A 287 -22.21 -3.22 -28.28
CA VAL A 287 -22.20 -3.70 -26.89
C VAL A 287 -23.62 -3.92 -26.36
N LYS A 288 -24.54 -2.98 -26.59
CA LYS A 288 -25.95 -3.11 -26.17
C LYS A 288 -26.66 -4.27 -26.88
N THR A 289 -26.37 -4.50 -28.15
CA THR A 289 -26.93 -5.64 -28.89
C THR A 289 -26.52 -6.97 -28.29
N MET A 290 -25.27 -7.09 -27.80
CA MET A 290 -24.81 -8.30 -27.11
C MET A 290 -25.57 -8.54 -25.80
N LEU A 291 -25.83 -7.50 -24.99
CA LEU A 291 -26.65 -7.62 -23.77
C LEU A 291 -28.12 -7.93 -24.03
N ARG A 292 -28.75 -7.25 -25.01
CA ARG A 292 -30.15 -7.52 -25.40
C ARG A 292 -30.33 -8.96 -25.87
N ASN A 293 -29.37 -9.48 -26.63
CA ASN A 293 -29.38 -10.85 -27.13
C ASN A 293 -28.98 -11.89 -26.06
N GLY A 294 -28.24 -11.50 -25.02
CA GLY A 294 -27.89 -12.33 -23.86
C GLY A 294 -27.18 -13.66 -24.15
N TYR A 295 -26.67 -13.87 -25.36
CA TYR A 295 -26.11 -15.15 -25.81
C TYR A 295 -24.71 -15.45 -25.22
N ALA A 296 -24.03 -14.43 -24.70
CA ALA A 296 -22.72 -14.49 -24.08
C ALA A 296 -22.60 -13.40 -22.99
N PRO A 297 -21.92 -13.66 -21.86
CA PRO A 297 -21.50 -12.61 -20.92
C PRO A 297 -20.57 -11.59 -21.59
N ILE A 298 -20.54 -10.35 -21.09
CA ILE A 298 -19.55 -9.35 -21.51
C ILE A 298 -18.48 -9.22 -20.43
N GLU A 299 -17.20 -9.27 -20.81
CA GLU A 299 -16.07 -9.11 -19.91
C GLU A 299 -15.31 -7.80 -20.18
N PHE A 300 -15.07 -7.01 -19.14
CA PHE A 300 -14.14 -5.88 -19.19
C PHE A 300 -13.60 -5.48 -17.81
N PHE A 301 -12.44 -4.85 -17.81
CA PHE A 301 -11.76 -4.36 -16.60
C PHE A 301 -12.20 -2.92 -16.29
N LEU A 302 -12.76 -2.67 -15.10
CA LEU A 302 -13.21 -1.34 -14.66
C LEU A 302 -12.07 -0.31 -14.62
N GLU A 303 -10.91 -0.75 -14.14
CA GLU A 303 -9.65 -0.01 -14.07
C GLU A 303 -9.16 0.50 -15.45
N GLY A 304 -9.63 -0.12 -16.54
CA GLY A 304 -9.27 0.19 -17.93
C GLY A 304 -7.83 -0.16 -18.34
N THR A 305 -6.92 -0.35 -17.39
CA THR A 305 -5.52 -0.78 -17.61
C THR A 305 -5.03 -1.65 -16.45
N ARG A 306 -3.94 -2.41 -16.67
CA ARG A 306 -3.27 -3.18 -15.61
C ARG A 306 -2.52 -2.29 -14.65
N SER A 307 -2.72 -2.52 -13.36
CA SER A 307 -1.89 -1.94 -12.30
C SER A 307 -0.45 -2.44 -12.40
N ARG A 308 0.53 -1.53 -12.34
CA ARG A 308 1.98 -1.84 -12.27
C ARG A 308 2.47 -2.02 -10.85
N THR A 309 1.68 -1.53 -9.89
CA THR A 309 1.99 -1.43 -8.47
C THR A 309 1.08 -2.34 -7.63
N ALA A 310 0.26 -3.17 -8.27
CA ALA A 310 -0.79 -4.05 -7.74
C ALA A 310 -1.93 -3.39 -6.91
N LYS A 311 -1.85 -2.08 -6.62
CA LYS A 311 -2.99 -1.27 -6.13
C LYS A 311 -4.15 -1.32 -7.14
N THR A 312 -5.39 -1.21 -6.67
CA THR A 312 -6.56 -1.02 -7.54
C THR A 312 -6.58 0.40 -8.08
N LEU A 313 -6.74 0.56 -9.40
CA LEU A 313 -6.77 1.86 -10.06
C LEU A 313 -8.19 2.45 -10.09
N THR A 314 -8.31 3.78 -10.20
CA THR A 314 -9.61 4.46 -10.23
C THR A 314 -10.49 4.02 -11.43
N PRO A 315 -11.82 3.88 -11.26
CA PRO A 315 -12.67 3.25 -12.26
C PRO A 315 -12.87 4.11 -13.51
N LYS A 316 -13.14 3.47 -14.66
CA LYS A 316 -13.47 4.13 -15.93
C LYS A 316 -14.94 3.89 -16.31
N PHE A 317 -15.77 4.92 -16.13
CA PHE A 317 -17.23 4.85 -16.28
C PHE A 317 -17.75 4.61 -17.70
N GLY A 318 -16.92 4.79 -18.73
CA GLY A 318 -17.36 4.82 -20.14
C GLY A 318 -18.08 3.55 -20.59
N LEU A 319 -17.42 2.39 -20.50
CA LEU A 319 -18.03 1.12 -20.91
C LEU A 319 -19.13 0.67 -19.93
N LEU A 320 -18.97 0.95 -18.64
CA LEU A 320 -19.99 0.70 -17.62
C LEU A 320 -21.31 1.42 -17.94
N SER A 321 -21.24 2.69 -18.36
CA SER A 321 -22.42 3.46 -18.76
C SER A 321 -23.17 2.84 -19.96
N ILE A 322 -22.45 2.26 -20.93
CA ILE A 322 -23.07 1.57 -22.07
C ILE A 322 -23.78 0.30 -21.61
N VAL A 323 -23.17 -0.53 -20.75
CA VAL A 323 -23.78 -1.80 -20.32
C VAL A 323 -24.98 -1.61 -19.38
N MET A 324 -25.09 -0.45 -18.73
CA MET A 324 -26.25 -0.08 -17.91
C MET A 324 -27.40 0.54 -18.73
N GLU A 325 -27.12 1.13 -19.90
CA GLU A 325 -28.13 1.81 -20.75
C GLU A 325 -29.33 0.91 -21.14
N PRO A 326 -29.16 -0.37 -21.56
CA PRO A 326 -30.27 -1.26 -21.87
C PRO A 326 -31.24 -1.50 -20.70
N PHE A 327 -30.73 -1.52 -19.46
CA PHE A 327 -31.58 -1.62 -18.28
C PHE A 327 -32.35 -0.31 -18.07
N PHE A 328 -31.68 0.85 -18.18
CA PHE A 328 -32.34 2.15 -18.03
C PHE A 328 -33.46 2.38 -19.07
N LYS A 329 -33.21 2.00 -20.34
CA LYS A 329 -34.20 2.06 -21.43
C LYS A 329 -35.27 0.96 -21.39
N ARG A 330 -35.20 0.05 -20.41
CA ARG A 330 -36.09 -1.12 -20.24
C ARG A 330 -36.10 -2.04 -21.48
N GLU A 331 -34.93 -2.21 -22.08
CA GLU A 331 -34.65 -3.17 -23.16
C GLU A 331 -34.29 -4.54 -22.58
N VAL A 332 -33.72 -4.58 -21.38
CA VAL A 332 -33.57 -5.78 -20.54
C VAL A 332 -34.28 -5.57 -19.18
N PHE A 333 -34.71 -6.65 -18.54
CA PHE A 333 -35.43 -6.59 -17.26
C PHE A 333 -34.53 -6.28 -16.06
N ASP A 334 -33.31 -6.81 -16.12
CA ASP A 334 -32.21 -6.64 -15.18
C ASP A 334 -30.90 -7.05 -15.89
N THR A 335 -29.76 -6.67 -15.34
CA THR A 335 -28.41 -7.09 -15.73
C THR A 335 -27.64 -7.40 -14.45
N TYR A 336 -26.92 -8.52 -14.40
CA TYR A 336 -26.03 -8.83 -13.27
C TYR A 336 -24.62 -8.32 -13.53
N LEU A 337 -24.11 -7.51 -12.61
CA LEU A 337 -22.69 -7.17 -12.54
C LEU A 337 -22.00 -8.16 -11.59
N VAL A 338 -20.95 -8.85 -12.04
CA VAL A 338 -20.24 -9.86 -11.24
C VAL A 338 -18.82 -9.36 -10.97
N PRO A 339 -18.51 -8.90 -9.75
CA PRO A 339 -17.15 -8.54 -9.37
C PRO A 339 -16.32 -9.83 -9.22
N ILE A 340 -15.15 -9.87 -9.84
CA ILE A 340 -14.22 -11.00 -9.78
C ILE A 340 -12.85 -10.48 -9.34
N SER A 341 -12.28 -11.10 -8.30
CA SER A 341 -10.92 -10.82 -7.86
C SER A 341 -9.98 -11.90 -8.38
N ILE A 342 -8.85 -11.50 -8.97
CA ILE A 342 -7.79 -12.40 -9.43
C ILE A 342 -6.51 -12.04 -8.70
N SER A 343 -6.07 -12.95 -7.82
CA SER A 343 -4.92 -12.76 -6.95
C SER A 343 -3.81 -13.76 -7.31
N TYR A 344 -2.59 -13.26 -7.44
CA TYR A 344 -1.43 -14.05 -7.88
C TYR A 344 -0.40 -14.11 -6.75
N GLU A 345 0.15 -15.29 -6.47
CA GLU A 345 1.35 -15.39 -5.65
C GLU A 345 2.54 -14.70 -6.34
N ARG A 346 2.76 -14.94 -7.64
CA ARG A 346 3.76 -14.24 -8.45
C ARG A 346 3.23 -13.95 -9.87
N ILE A 347 3.39 -12.72 -10.35
CA ILE A 347 3.01 -12.33 -11.72
C ILE A 347 4.18 -12.49 -12.70
N LEU A 348 3.88 -12.76 -13.97
CA LEU A 348 4.90 -12.92 -15.02
C LEU A 348 5.61 -11.61 -15.35
N GLU A 349 4.94 -10.48 -15.12
CA GLU A 349 5.37 -9.14 -15.51
C GLU A 349 6.11 -8.37 -14.40
N GLU A 350 6.34 -8.98 -13.23
CA GLU A 350 6.88 -8.37 -12.01
C GLU A 350 8.08 -7.43 -12.27
N SER A 351 9.17 -7.96 -12.82
CA SER A 351 10.35 -7.15 -13.15
C SER A 351 10.08 -6.13 -14.26
N LEU A 352 9.25 -6.49 -15.26
CA LEU A 352 8.91 -5.59 -16.37
C LEU A 352 8.14 -4.36 -15.87
N TYR A 353 7.23 -4.54 -14.92
CA TYR A 353 6.50 -3.44 -14.31
C TYR A 353 7.42 -2.54 -13.50
N ALA A 354 8.35 -3.08 -12.71
CA ALA A 354 9.35 -2.26 -12.01
C ALA A 354 10.22 -1.44 -12.99
N TYR A 355 10.64 -2.02 -14.12
CA TYR A 355 11.32 -1.29 -15.20
C TYR A 355 10.43 -0.19 -15.83
N GLU A 356 9.15 -0.48 -16.13
CA GLU A 356 8.19 0.51 -16.64
C GLU A 356 7.98 1.67 -15.64
N LEU A 357 7.92 1.40 -14.33
CA LEU A 357 7.78 2.40 -13.27
C LEU A 357 8.99 3.35 -13.21
N LEU A 358 10.21 2.79 -13.31
CA LEU A 358 11.47 3.55 -13.41
C LEU A 358 11.62 4.29 -14.75
N GLY A 359 10.63 4.22 -15.65
CA GLY A 359 10.58 4.97 -16.90
C GLY A 359 11.34 4.32 -18.06
N VAL A 360 11.80 3.08 -17.92
CA VAL A 360 12.31 2.31 -19.05
C VAL A 360 11.15 2.03 -20.01
N PRO A 361 11.26 2.41 -21.30
CA PRO A 361 10.13 2.29 -22.22
C PRO A 361 9.76 0.82 -22.43
N LYS A 362 8.45 0.53 -22.36
CA LYS A 362 7.91 -0.80 -22.62
C LYS A 362 8.47 -1.38 -23.93
N PRO A 363 9.04 -2.61 -23.92
CA PRO A 363 9.51 -3.25 -25.13
C PRO A 363 8.35 -3.47 -26.11
N LYS A 364 8.59 -3.27 -27.41
CA LYS A 364 7.59 -3.58 -28.43
C LYS A 364 7.26 -5.07 -28.37
N GLU A 365 5.99 -5.39 -28.11
CA GLU A 365 5.49 -6.76 -28.13
C GLU A 365 5.72 -7.37 -29.52
N SER A 366 6.48 -8.46 -29.55
CA SER A 366 6.95 -9.08 -30.78
C SER A 366 6.82 -10.59 -30.69
N THR A 367 6.59 -11.24 -31.82
CA THR A 367 6.56 -12.70 -31.93
C THR A 367 7.90 -13.35 -31.53
N SER A 368 9.02 -12.63 -31.64
CA SER A 368 10.33 -13.07 -31.15
C SER A 368 10.46 -13.01 -29.62
N GLY A 369 9.73 -12.12 -28.94
CA GLY A 369 9.59 -12.13 -27.48
C GLY A 369 8.95 -13.42 -26.96
N LEU A 370 7.96 -13.95 -27.68
CA LEU A 370 7.27 -15.21 -27.37
C LEU A 370 8.23 -16.42 -27.40
N LEU A 371 9.29 -16.39 -28.21
CA LEU A 371 10.33 -17.43 -28.22
C LEU A 371 11.27 -17.34 -27.01
N LYS A 372 11.59 -16.13 -26.52
CA LYS A 372 12.35 -15.94 -25.27
C LYS A 372 11.55 -16.38 -24.04
N ALA A 373 10.22 -16.32 -24.11
CA ALA A 373 9.33 -16.78 -23.04
C ALA A 373 9.47 -18.27 -22.69
N ARG A 374 10.16 -19.10 -23.50
CA ARG A 374 10.52 -20.48 -23.12
C ARG A 374 11.29 -20.59 -21.80
N ARG A 375 12.08 -19.58 -21.42
CA ARG A 375 12.76 -19.54 -20.09
C ARG A 375 11.81 -19.15 -18.96
N ILE A 376 10.78 -18.35 -19.25
CA ILE A 376 9.73 -17.97 -18.31
C ILE A 376 8.82 -19.18 -18.04
N LEU A 377 8.50 -19.96 -19.09
CA LEU A 377 7.74 -21.22 -18.96
C LEU A 377 8.45 -22.29 -18.10
N SER A 378 9.74 -22.18 -17.81
CA SER A 378 10.46 -23.08 -16.89
C SER A 378 10.58 -22.57 -15.46
N ASP A 379 10.05 -21.37 -15.18
CA ASP A 379 10.02 -20.77 -13.84
C ASP A 379 8.66 -21.04 -13.16
N ASN A 380 8.63 -20.98 -11.84
CA ASN A 380 7.46 -21.27 -11.00
C ASN A 380 6.81 -19.95 -10.55
N PHE A 381 5.49 -19.83 -10.78
CA PHE A 381 4.69 -18.65 -10.42
C PHE A 381 3.71 -18.90 -9.28
N GLY A 382 3.79 -20.08 -8.62
CA GLY A 382 2.97 -20.41 -7.46
C GLY A 382 1.50 -20.61 -7.83
N THR A 383 0.62 -20.04 -7.01
CA THR A 383 -0.84 -20.20 -7.11
C THR A 383 -1.53 -18.95 -7.64
N ILE A 384 -2.55 -19.14 -8.48
CA ILE A 384 -3.58 -18.12 -8.77
C ILE A 384 -4.82 -18.45 -7.94
N HIS A 385 -5.39 -17.44 -7.28
CA HIS A 385 -6.71 -17.51 -6.66
C HIS A 385 -7.69 -16.64 -7.45
N ILE A 386 -8.84 -17.21 -7.82
CA ILE A 386 -9.92 -16.51 -8.52
C ILE A 386 -11.15 -16.55 -7.64
N TYR A 387 -11.58 -15.38 -7.15
CA TYR A 387 -12.79 -15.26 -6.36
C TYR A 387 -13.91 -14.61 -7.17
N VAL A 388 -14.92 -15.41 -7.52
CA VAL A 388 -16.17 -14.98 -8.15
C VAL A 388 -17.13 -14.51 -7.06
N GLY A 389 -17.27 -13.18 -6.97
CA GLY A 389 -18.13 -12.51 -6.01
C GLY A 389 -19.63 -12.72 -6.26
N GLN A 390 -20.44 -12.24 -5.33
CA GLN A 390 -21.90 -12.27 -5.44
C GLN A 390 -22.38 -11.46 -6.66
N PRO A 391 -23.15 -12.04 -7.61
CA PRO A 391 -23.78 -11.29 -8.69
C PRO A 391 -24.70 -10.18 -8.15
N VAL A 392 -24.52 -8.96 -8.66
CA VAL A 392 -25.21 -7.76 -8.19
C VAL A 392 -26.21 -7.28 -9.24
N SER A 393 -27.49 -7.26 -8.86
CA SER A 393 -28.62 -6.81 -9.69
C SER A 393 -28.59 -5.29 -9.90
N LEU A 394 -28.52 -4.83 -11.16
CA LEU A 394 -28.71 -3.42 -11.50
C LEU A 394 -30.08 -2.90 -11.07
N ARG A 395 -31.13 -3.72 -11.22
CA ARG A 395 -32.49 -3.42 -10.76
C ARG A 395 -32.55 -3.15 -9.26
N THR A 396 -31.88 -3.95 -8.44
CA THR A 396 -31.83 -3.76 -6.99
C THR A 396 -31.01 -2.52 -6.62
N LEU A 397 -29.88 -2.26 -7.30
CA LEU A 397 -29.09 -1.05 -7.08
C LEU A 397 -29.84 0.24 -7.45
N ALA A 398 -30.59 0.24 -8.56
CA ALA A 398 -31.33 1.40 -9.05
C ALA A 398 -32.64 1.66 -8.28
N SER A 399 -33.15 0.66 -7.55
CA SER A 399 -34.42 0.73 -6.84
C SER A 399 -34.44 1.88 -5.82
N GLY A 400 -35.35 2.84 -6.01
CA GLY A 400 -35.47 4.03 -5.16
C GLY A 400 -34.39 5.11 -5.37
N ARG A 401 -33.37 4.85 -6.21
CA ARG A 401 -32.31 5.82 -6.55
C ARG A 401 -32.54 6.49 -7.89
N ILE A 402 -32.92 5.72 -8.92
CA ILE A 402 -33.08 6.22 -10.29
C ILE A 402 -34.54 6.20 -10.73
N ASN A 403 -35.02 7.35 -11.20
CA ASN A 403 -36.31 7.43 -11.87
C ASN A 403 -36.19 7.01 -13.34
N LEU A 404 -36.75 5.83 -13.67
CA LEU A 404 -36.75 5.29 -15.04
C LEU A 404 -37.89 5.81 -15.92
N CYS A 405 -38.79 6.67 -15.41
CA CYS A 405 -39.90 7.21 -16.20
C CYS A 405 -39.46 8.09 -17.39
N PRO A 406 -38.47 9.00 -17.29
CA PRO A 406 -38.02 9.85 -18.39
C PRO A 406 -37.61 9.09 -19.66
N TYR A 407 -37.00 7.90 -19.51
CA TYR A 407 -36.62 7.03 -20.64
C TYR A 407 -37.81 6.49 -21.46
N ASN A 408 -39.05 6.63 -20.98
CA ASN A 408 -40.27 6.28 -21.72
C ASN A 408 -40.92 7.49 -22.41
N LEU A 409 -40.42 8.72 -22.17
CA LEU A 409 -40.94 9.97 -22.74
C LEU A 409 -40.25 10.38 -24.04
N VAL A 410 -39.16 9.68 -24.40
CA VAL A 410 -38.32 9.99 -25.57
C VAL A 410 -38.09 8.69 -26.37
N PRO A 411 -38.18 8.71 -27.73
CA PRO A 411 -37.86 7.55 -28.55
C PRO A 411 -36.49 6.95 -28.24
N ARG A 412 -36.43 5.63 -28.03
CA ARG A 412 -35.22 4.91 -27.58
C ARG A 412 -34.02 5.05 -28.50
N HIS A 413 -34.25 5.22 -29.80
CA HIS A 413 -33.20 5.38 -30.81
C HIS A 413 -32.50 6.74 -30.77
N LEU A 414 -33.07 7.75 -30.14
CA LEU A 414 -32.43 9.05 -30.02
C LEU A 414 -31.27 8.97 -29.01
N PRO A 415 -30.04 9.38 -29.37
CA PRO A 415 -28.95 9.53 -28.43
C PRO A 415 -29.33 10.55 -27.34
N GLN A 416 -29.25 10.14 -26.09
CA GLN A 416 -29.52 11.00 -24.94
C GLN A 416 -28.23 11.18 -24.14
N LYS A 417 -27.94 12.41 -23.72
CA LYS A 417 -26.88 12.66 -22.73
C LYS A 417 -27.39 12.13 -21.37
N PRO A 418 -26.62 11.30 -20.65
CA PRO A 418 -26.98 10.90 -19.30
C PRO A 418 -27.19 12.12 -18.39
N THR A 419 -28.25 12.12 -17.58
CA THR A 419 -28.46 13.13 -16.53
C THR A 419 -27.37 13.03 -15.46
N GLU A 420 -27.23 14.07 -14.65
CA GLU A 420 -26.23 14.11 -13.57
C GLU A 420 -26.46 12.96 -12.57
N ASP A 421 -27.71 12.71 -12.15
CA ASP A 421 -28.11 11.58 -11.31
C ASP A 421 -27.66 10.21 -11.88
N ILE A 422 -27.69 10.04 -13.21
CA ILE A 422 -27.26 8.79 -13.86
C ILE A 422 -25.72 8.69 -13.88
N GLN A 423 -25.02 9.81 -14.06
CA GLN A 423 -23.55 9.83 -14.02
C GLN A 423 -23.04 9.54 -12.60
N GLU A 424 -23.66 10.14 -11.58
CA GLU A 424 -23.41 9.84 -10.17
C GLU A 424 -23.70 8.37 -9.86
N PHE A 425 -24.86 7.84 -10.27
CA PHE A 425 -25.19 6.43 -10.07
C PHE A 425 -24.24 5.46 -10.79
N VAL A 426 -23.78 5.77 -12.01
CA VAL A 426 -22.75 4.94 -12.70
C VAL A 426 -21.42 4.99 -11.93
N SER A 427 -21.06 6.15 -11.35
CA SER A 427 -19.88 6.30 -10.49
C SER A 427 -20.00 5.44 -9.23
N ASP A 428 -21.10 5.60 -8.47
CA ASP A 428 -21.46 4.79 -7.30
C ASP A 428 -21.33 3.29 -7.56
N VAL A 429 -21.88 2.82 -8.69
CA VAL A 429 -21.84 1.41 -9.06
C VAL A 429 -20.40 0.96 -9.36
N ALA A 430 -19.60 1.78 -10.06
CA ALA A 430 -18.21 1.43 -10.37
C ALA A 430 -17.36 1.28 -9.11
N TYR A 431 -17.36 2.30 -8.22
CA TYR A 431 -16.63 2.25 -6.95
C TYR A 431 -17.11 1.10 -6.06
N LYS A 432 -18.42 0.81 -6.04
CA LYS A 432 -18.95 -0.36 -5.33
C LYS A 432 -18.42 -1.68 -5.89
N MET A 433 -18.30 -1.83 -7.20
CA MET A 433 -17.77 -3.07 -7.79
C MET A 433 -16.29 -3.28 -7.46
N GLU A 434 -15.47 -2.23 -7.50
CA GLU A 434 -14.06 -2.30 -7.13
C GLU A 434 -13.85 -2.58 -5.64
N LEU A 435 -14.64 -1.97 -4.75
CA LEU A 435 -14.62 -2.30 -3.32
C LEU A 435 -15.01 -3.78 -3.06
N LEU A 436 -15.94 -4.33 -3.84
CA LEU A 436 -16.25 -5.77 -3.80
C LEU A 436 -15.13 -6.65 -4.37
N GLN A 437 -14.36 -6.20 -5.37
CA GLN A 437 -13.16 -6.92 -5.81
C GLN A 437 -12.07 -6.93 -4.71
N ILE A 438 -11.90 -5.81 -4.00
CA ILE A 438 -10.97 -5.64 -2.88
C ILE A 438 -11.37 -6.51 -1.69
N GLU A 439 -12.64 -6.51 -1.28
CA GLU A 439 -13.16 -7.33 -0.17
C GLU A 439 -12.89 -8.84 -0.40
N ASN A 440 -12.98 -9.26 -1.67
CA ASN A 440 -12.80 -10.65 -2.09
C ASN A 440 -11.37 -10.98 -2.57
N MET A 441 -10.40 -10.08 -2.38
CA MET A 441 -9.01 -10.29 -2.81
C MET A 441 -8.27 -11.22 -1.86
N VAL A 442 -7.66 -12.27 -2.41
CA VAL A 442 -6.93 -13.28 -1.64
C VAL A 442 -5.46 -12.88 -1.48
N LEU A 443 -4.98 -12.86 -0.25
CA LEU A 443 -3.64 -12.49 0.15
C LEU A 443 -2.83 -13.77 0.45
N SER A 444 -1.64 -13.88 -0.13
CA SER A 444 -0.70 -14.97 0.18
C SER A 444 0.15 -14.63 1.42
N PRO A 445 0.78 -15.64 2.07
CA PRO A 445 1.75 -15.40 3.13
C PRO A 445 2.89 -14.45 2.73
N TRP A 446 3.31 -14.49 1.46
CA TRP A 446 4.37 -13.64 0.92
C TRP A 446 4.04 -12.14 0.96
N VAL A 447 2.77 -11.76 0.79
CA VAL A 447 2.33 -10.36 0.91
C VAL A 447 2.65 -9.80 2.31
N LEU A 448 2.51 -10.62 3.36
CA LEU A 448 2.82 -10.24 4.73
C LEU A 448 4.35 -10.14 4.94
N VAL A 449 5.09 -11.14 4.45
CA VAL A 449 6.57 -11.16 4.49
C VAL A 449 7.17 -9.93 3.82
N ALA A 450 6.71 -9.57 2.62
CA ALA A 450 7.17 -8.40 1.89
C ALA A 450 6.86 -7.09 2.62
N ALA A 451 5.67 -6.98 3.25
CA ALA A 451 5.29 -5.81 4.03
C ALA A 451 6.16 -5.61 5.28
N VAL A 452 6.53 -6.69 5.97
CA VAL A 452 7.45 -6.66 7.12
C VAL A 452 8.88 -6.34 6.66
N LEU A 453 9.39 -7.06 5.64
CA LEU A 453 10.77 -6.89 5.15
C LEU A 453 11.05 -5.45 4.69
N LEU A 454 10.10 -4.80 4.01
CA LEU A 454 10.26 -3.41 3.54
C LEU A 454 10.38 -2.38 4.67
N GLN A 455 9.87 -2.68 5.87
CA GLN A 455 10.00 -1.81 7.05
C GLN A 455 11.27 -2.09 7.86
N ASN A 456 12.00 -3.17 7.56
CA ASN A 456 13.18 -3.63 8.30
C ASN A 456 14.35 -3.85 7.30
N LEU A 457 14.53 -2.91 6.36
CA LEU A 457 15.67 -2.91 5.44
C LEU A 457 16.92 -2.31 6.11
N PRO A 458 18.15 -2.74 5.77
CA PRO A 458 18.51 -3.59 4.62
C PRO A 458 18.39 -5.11 4.86
N ALA A 459 18.34 -5.55 6.11
CA ALA A 459 18.40 -6.95 6.51
C ALA A 459 17.52 -7.21 7.74
N MET A 460 16.96 -8.41 7.83
CA MET A 460 16.09 -8.82 8.94
C MET A 460 16.38 -10.24 9.40
N ASP A 461 16.51 -10.48 10.71
CA ASP A 461 16.62 -11.84 11.25
C ASP A 461 15.44 -12.72 10.81
N PHE A 462 15.73 -13.97 10.45
CA PHE A 462 14.77 -14.89 9.88
C PHE A 462 13.70 -15.37 10.87
N GLU A 463 14.03 -15.58 12.15
CA GLU A 463 13.03 -15.99 13.15
C GLU A 463 12.15 -14.80 13.58
N LEU A 464 12.72 -13.60 13.72
CA LEU A 464 11.97 -12.36 13.95
C LEU A 464 11.04 -12.02 12.78
N LEU A 465 11.46 -12.25 11.53
CA LEU A 465 10.61 -12.12 10.35
C LEU A 465 9.41 -13.07 10.42
N ILE A 466 9.62 -14.32 10.87
CA ILE A 466 8.53 -15.29 11.06
C ILE A 466 7.55 -14.79 12.13
N GLU A 467 8.04 -14.30 13.26
CA GLU A 467 7.20 -13.78 14.34
C GLU A 467 6.37 -12.57 13.88
N LYS A 468 7.01 -11.52 13.34
CA LYS A 468 6.30 -10.32 12.85
C LYS A 468 5.32 -10.67 11.70
N THR A 469 5.62 -11.69 10.88
CA THR A 469 4.68 -12.21 9.85
C THR A 469 3.44 -12.86 10.47
N VAL A 470 3.57 -13.64 11.54
CA VAL A 470 2.44 -14.26 12.25
C VAL A 470 1.60 -13.22 12.98
N TRP A 471 2.23 -12.23 13.61
CA TRP A 471 1.53 -11.08 14.19
C TRP A 471 0.72 -10.32 13.13
N LEU A 472 1.33 -10.03 11.97
CA LEU A 472 0.67 -9.33 10.86
C LEU A 472 -0.47 -10.15 10.25
N LYS A 473 -0.38 -11.49 10.22
CA LYS A 473 -1.49 -12.39 9.86
C LYS A 473 -2.71 -12.13 10.75
N GLY A 474 -2.52 -12.11 12.07
CA GLY A 474 -3.58 -11.86 13.04
C GLY A 474 -4.20 -10.46 12.92
N LEU A 475 -3.38 -9.43 12.71
CA LEU A 475 -3.86 -8.05 12.50
C LEU A 475 -4.66 -7.92 11.20
N THR A 476 -4.17 -8.51 10.10
CA THR A 476 -4.86 -8.51 8.80
C THR A 476 -6.21 -9.24 8.86
N GLN A 477 -6.27 -10.38 9.55
CA GLN A 477 -7.54 -11.10 9.80
C GLN A 477 -8.50 -10.25 10.66
N THR A 478 -7.99 -9.54 11.67
CA THR A 478 -8.78 -8.63 12.52
C THR A 478 -9.39 -7.49 11.70
N PHE A 479 -8.67 -6.97 10.70
CA PHE A 479 -9.15 -5.95 9.76
C PHE A 479 -9.99 -6.50 8.60
N GLY A 480 -10.30 -7.81 8.60
CA GLY A 480 -11.19 -8.43 7.61
C GLY A 480 -10.51 -8.89 6.32
N GLY A 481 -9.19 -8.78 6.20
CA GLY A 481 -8.44 -9.27 5.04
C GLY A 481 -8.63 -10.78 4.81
N PHE A 482 -8.60 -11.20 3.54
CA PHE A 482 -8.69 -12.61 3.18
C PHE A 482 -7.30 -13.18 2.90
N ILE A 483 -6.67 -13.74 3.94
CA ILE A 483 -5.43 -14.48 3.79
C ILE A 483 -5.75 -15.96 3.53
N GLU A 484 -5.24 -16.52 2.44
CA GLU A 484 -5.18 -17.97 2.24
C GLU A 484 -3.94 -18.51 2.95
N TRP A 485 -4.15 -19.22 4.05
CA TRP A 485 -3.09 -19.82 4.84
C TRP A 485 -3.58 -21.16 5.42
N PRO A 486 -3.20 -22.30 4.82
CA PRO A 486 -3.65 -23.62 5.28
C PRO A 486 -3.29 -23.89 6.74
N ASP A 487 -4.25 -24.39 7.54
CA ASP A 487 -4.07 -24.59 8.99
C ASP A 487 -2.94 -25.56 9.35
N ASN A 488 -2.62 -26.48 8.44
CA ASN A 488 -1.52 -27.45 8.58
C ASN A 488 -0.14 -26.89 8.15
N LEU A 489 -0.07 -25.68 7.57
CA LEU A 489 1.15 -25.04 7.12
C LEU A 489 1.73 -24.13 8.20
N CYS A 490 2.77 -24.59 8.90
CA CYS A 490 3.43 -23.81 9.94
C CYS A 490 4.14 -22.55 9.40
N ALA A 491 4.28 -21.54 10.28
CA ALA A 491 4.84 -20.23 9.99
C ALA A 491 6.15 -20.29 9.19
N LYS A 492 7.14 -21.00 9.72
CA LYS A 492 8.46 -21.20 9.11
C LYS A 492 8.40 -21.75 7.68
N LYS A 493 7.57 -22.77 7.43
CA LYS A 493 7.41 -23.34 6.07
C LYS A 493 6.78 -22.37 5.09
N ALA A 494 5.80 -21.58 5.50
CA ALA A 494 5.17 -20.58 4.64
C ALA A 494 6.17 -19.49 4.21
N VAL A 495 6.95 -18.96 5.17
CA VAL A 495 7.98 -17.95 4.90
C VAL A 495 9.10 -18.52 4.02
N THR A 496 9.62 -19.72 4.31
CA THR A 496 10.63 -20.39 3.46
C THR A 496 10.11 -20.65 2.05
N SER A 497 8.85 -21.07 1.89
CA SER A 497 8.26 -21.31 0.56
C SER A 497 8.10 -20.01 -0.23
N GLY A 498 7.69 -18.92 0.44
CA GLY A 498 7.65 -17.58 -0.16
C GLY A 498 9.03 -17.10 -0.63
N LEU A 499 10.05 -17.19 0.24
CA LEU A 499 11.44 -16.86 -0.12
C LEU A 499 11.98 -17.71 -1.28
N SER A 500 11.57 -18.98 -1.38
CA SER A 500 11.95 -19.85 -2.51
C SER A 500 11.22 -19.49 -3.81
N LEU A 501 9.98 -19.00 -3.75
CA LEU A 501 9.21 -18.57 -4.93
C LEU A 501 9.66 -17.20 -5.44
N HIS A 502 10.03 -16.31 -4.51
CA HIS A 502 10.46 -14.93 -4.77
C HIS A 502 11.96 -14.74 -4.55
N SER A 503 12.76 -15.77 -4.88
CA SER A 503 14.22 -15.75 -4.73
C SER A 503 14.90 -14.68 -5.59
N ASN A 504 14.17 -14.07 -6.53
CA ASN A 504 14.58 -12.92 -7.34
C ASN A 504 14.35 -11.56 -6.64
N ILE A 505 13.63 -11.52 -5.51
CA ILE A 505 13.40 -10.31 -4.69
C ILE A 505 14.18 -10.37 -3.39
N ALA A 506 14.17 -11.50 -2.67
CA ALA A 506 14.83 -11.66 -1.39
C ALA A 506 15.50 -13.03 -1.26
N ARG A 507 16.48 -13.13 -0.35
CA ARG A 507 17.23 -14.36 -0.06
C ARG A 507 17.62 -14.42 1.41
N LEU A 508 17.76 -15.63 1.93
CA LEU A 508 18.34 -15.90 3.25
C LEU A 508 19.87 -16.01 3.10
N VAL A 509 20.62 -15.25 3.89
CA VAL A 509 22.08 -15.21 3.98
C VAL A 509 22.44 -15.11 5.46
N ASP A 510 23.21 -16.09 5.98
CA ASP A 510 23.75 -16.06 7.35
C ASP A 510 22.72 -15.70 8.45
N GLY A 511 21.58 -16.39 8.42
CA GLY A 511 20.45 -16.18 9.34
C GLY A 511 19.53 -14.99 8.99
N HIS A 512 19.97 -14.08 8.12
CA HIS A 512 19.28 -12.85 7.79
C HIS A 512 18.62 -12.88 6.41
N VAL A 513 17.40 -12.38 6.31
CA VAL A 513 16.72 -12.15 5.04
C VAL A 513 17.09 -10.77 4.51
N VAL A 514 17.68 -10.75 3.32
CA VAL A 514 18.12 -9.55 2.61
C VAL A 514 17.46 -9.47 1.24
N LEU A 515 17.38 -8.26 0.67
CA LEU A 515 17.00 -8.11 -0.73
C LEU A 515 18.04 -8.76 -1.65
N ASN A 516 17.61 -9.22 -2.84
CA ASN A 516 18.48 -9.84 -3.83
C ASN A 516 18.92 -8.82 -4.90
N ASP A 517 19.70 -7.83 -4.47
CA ASP A 517 20.30 -6.79 -5.31
C ASP A 517 21.73 -7.16 -5.81
N LYS A 518 22.00 -8.46 -6.01
CA LYS A 518 23.30 -8.99 -6.42
C LYS A 518 24.02 -8.16 -7.50
N GLY A 519 25.30 -7.88 -7.25
CA GLY A 519 26.15 -7.07 -8.14
C GLY A 519 26.06 -5.57 -7.87
N VAL A 520 25.82 -5.18 -6.62
CA VAL A 520 25.91 -3.80 -6.13
C VAL A 520 27.35 -3.40 -5.74
N GLU A 521 28.17 -4.34 -5.25
CA GLU A 521 29.49 -4.02 -4.66
C GLU A 521 30.54 -3.48 -5.66
N ASP A 522 30.48 -3.86 -6.95
CA ASP A 522 31.42 -3.43 -8.01
C ASP A 522 30.82 -2.43 -9.02
N GLY A 523 29.68 -1.81 -8.70
CA GLY A 523 28.93 -0.94 -9.62
C GLY A 523 29.24 0.56 -9.50
N ALA A 524 28.97 1.34 -10.56
CA ALA A 524 28.86 2.79 -10.41
C ALA A 524 27.66 3.15 -9.51
N VAL A 525 27.75 4.22 -8.70
CA VAL A 525 26.72 4.61 -7.71
C VAL A 525 25.31 4.66 -8.30
N GLY A 526 25.14 5.25 -9.49
CA GLY A 526 23.84 5.28 -10.17
C GLY A 526 23.31 3.89 -10.59
N GLU A 527 24.18 2.94 -10.95
CA GLU A 527 23.77 1.57 -11.24
C GLU A 527 23.31 0.84 -9.97
N ILE A 528 23.97 1.10 -8.84
CA ILE A 528 23.60 0.60 -7.50
C ILE A 528 22.21 1.10 -7.11
N VAL A 529 21.99 2.42 -7.16
CA VAL A 529 20.69 3.05 -6.84
C VAL A 529 19.59 2.49 -7.74
N PHE A 530 19.86 2.31 -9.04
CA PHE A 530 18.90 1.76 -9.98
C PHE A 530 18.55 0.29 -9.69
N LYS A 531 19.54 -0.58 -9.41
CA LYS A 531 19.31 -1.98 -9.05
C LYS A 531 18.50 -2.11 -7.76
N ARG A 532 18.86 -1.35 -6.72
CA ARG A 532 18.16 -1.34 -5.43
C ARG A 532 16.72 -0.82 -5.57
N ALA A 533 16.51 0.23 -6.36
CA ALA A 533 15.18 0.73 -6.69
C ALA A 533 14.31 -0.32 -7.41
N LEU A 534 14.88 -1.08 -8.35
CA LEU A 534 14.17 -2.14 -9.07
C LEU A 534 13.64 -3.22 -8.11
N VAL A 535 14.51 -3.74 -7.22
CA VAL A 535 14.14 -4.79 -6.27
C VAL A 535 13.13 -4.28 -5.23
N ILE A 536 13.29 -3.05 -4.74
CA ILE A 536 12.33 -2.43 -3.81
C ILE A 536 10.96 -2.24 -4.46
N LEU A 537 10.88 -1.79 -5.71
CA LEU A 537 9.60 -1.65 -6.44
C LEU A 537 8.94 -3.00 -6.74
N MET A 538 9.72 -4.06 -6.99
CA MET A 538 9.20 -5.42 -7.10
C MET A 538 8.64 -5.92 -5.77
N CYS A 539 9.35 -5.69 -4.66
CA CYS A 539 8.90 -6.07 -3.32
C CYS A 539 7.65 -5.28 -2.88
N SER A 540 7.64 -3.96 -3.10
CA SER A 540 6.54 -3.07 -2.69
C SER A 540 5.23 -3.38 -3.41
N THR A 541 5.30 -3.94 -4.62
CA THR A 541 4.12 -4.47 -5.34
C THR A 541 3.36 -5.53 -4.51
N TYR A 542 4.02 -6.32 -3.67
CA TYR A 542 3.34 -7.28 -2.79
C TYR A 542 2.72 -6.59 -1.58
N ARG A 543 3.47 -5.74 -0.86
CA ARG A 543 2.93 -4.89 0.23
C ARG A 543 1.71 -4.09 -0.24
N ASN A 544 1.72 -3.59 -1.47
CA ASN A 544 0.63 -2.79 -2.03
C ASN A 544 -0.70 -3.54 -2.17
N GLN A 545 -0.68 -4.88 -2.24
CA GLN A 545 -1.92 -5.68 -2.15
C GLN A 545 -2.53 -5.52 -0.74
N LEU A 546 -1.69 -5.58 0.30
CA LEU A 546 -2.09 -5.43 1.70
C LEU A 546 -2.71 -4.06 2.00
N LEU A 547 -2.19 -2.97 1.40
CA LEU A 547 -2.64 -1.59 1.65
C LEU A 547 -4.15 -1.40 1.51
N ASN A 548 -4.82 -2.14 0.62
CA ASN A 548 -6.27 -2.03 0.43
C ASN A 548 -7.08 -2.44 1.67
N VAL A 549 -6.55 -3.32 2.52
CA VAL A 549 -7.13 -3.72 3.82
C VAL A 549 -6.80 -2.70 4.91
N PHE A 550 -5.64 -2.06 4.81
CA PHE A 550 -5.05 -1.23 5.87
C PHE A 550 -5.25 0.28 5.71
N VAL A 551 -5.68 0.77 4.54
CA VAL A 551 -5.73 2.21 4.23
C VAL A 551 -6.52 3.03 5.24
N ARG A 552 -7.72 2.59 5.64
CA ARG A 552 -8.58 3.33 6.59
C ARG A 552 -7.93 3.46 7.98
N PRO A 553 -7.52 2.37 8.66
CA PRO A 553 -6.84 2.49 9.95
C PRO A 553 -5.46 3.16 9.84
N SER A 554 -4.70 2.97 8.76
CA SER A 554 -3.41 3.66 8.56
C SER A 554 -3.54 5.17 8.37
N LEU A 555 -4.55 5.66 7.64
CA LEU A 555 -4.79 7.11 7.53
C LEU A 555 -5.22 7.73 8.88
N VAL A 556 -5.92 6.98 9.75
CA VAL A 556 -6.21 7.43 11.12
C VAL A 556 -4.95 7.45 11.98
N ALA A 557 -4.09 6.43 11.89
CA ALA A 557 -2.80 6.38 12.58
C ALA A 557 -1.87 7.55 12.18
N LEU A 558 -1.77 7.84 10.88
CA LEU A 558 -1.04 9.01 10.38
C LEU A 558 -1.67 10.32 10.86
N ALA A 559 -3.00 10.47 10.79
CA ALA A 559 -3.67 11.70 11.23
C ALA A 559 -3.47 11.98 12.73
N LEU A 560 -3.41 10.95 13.58
CA LEU A 560 -3.06 11.09 15.00
C LEU A 560 -1.63 11.61 15.18
N GLN A 561 -0.66 11.06 14.46
CA GLN A 561 0.74 11.52 14.51
C GLN A 561 0.91 12.95 13.96
N MET A 562 0.23 13.29 12.85
CA MET A 562 0.31 14.62 12.23
C MET A 562 -0.32 15.73 13.09
N THR A 563 -1.42 15.45 13.79
CA THR A 563 -2.14 16.49 14.57
C THR A 563 -1.54 16.74 15.93
N ARG A 564 -0.81 15.77 16.51
CA ARG A 564 -0.33 15.80 17.91
C ARG A 564 -1.46 16.12 18.92
N SER A 565 -2.69 15.77 18.56
CA SER A 565 -3.92 16.12 19.27
C SER A 565 -4.84 14.91 19.37
N PHE A 566 -5.43 14.72 20.54
CA PHE A 566 -6.40 13.66 20.76
C PHE A 566 -7.83 14.05 20.35
N ARG A 567 -8.06 15.29 19.91
CA ARG A 567 -9.40 15.76 19.50
C ARG A 567 -9.84 15.13 18.20
N LYS A 568 -10.94 14.39 18.23
CA LYS A 568 -11.49 13.65 17.08
C LYS A 568 -11.78 14.53 15.87
N GLU A 569 -12.17 15.78 16.08
CA GLU A 569 -12.43 16.76 15.00
C GLU A 569 -11.14 17.15 14.24
N GLU A 570 -10.05 17.38 14.97
CA GLU A 570 -8.75 17.74 14.42
C GLU A 570 -8.14 16.54 13.68
N VAL A 571 -8.20 15.34 14.28
CA VAL A 571 -7.79 14.07 13.63
C VAL A 571 -8.62 13.79 12.37
N TYR A 572 -9.93 14.03 12.39
CA TYR A 572 -10.78 13.87 11.20
C TYR A 572 -10.45 14.85 10.07
N SER A 573 -10.04 16.08 10.42
CA SER A 573 -9.59 17.08 9.45
C SER A 573 -8.33 16.59 8.72
N SER A 574 -7.31 16.16 9.46
CA SER A 574 -6.07 15.61 8.85
C SER A 574 -6.30 14.28 8.12
N PHE A 575 -7.18 13.41 8.63
CA PHE A 575 -7.60 12.20 7.90
C PHE A 575 -8.24 12.57 6.56
N SER A 576 -9.14 13.56 6.53
CA SER A 576 -9.83 13.98 5.31
C SER A 576 -8.83 14.57 4.29
N PHE A 577 -7.85 15.36 4.76
CA PHE A 577 -6.76 15.85 3.92
C PHE A 577 -5.91 14.72 3.32
N LEU A 578 -5.49 13.74 4.14
CA LEU A 578 -4.73 12.58 3.68
C LEU A 578 -5.53 11.71 2.69
N ARG A 579 -6.83 11.52 2.95
CA ARG A 579 -7.73 10.78 2.07
C ARG A 579 -7.89 11.48 0.71
N ASP A 580 -8.00 12.80 0.72
CA ASP A 580 -8.19 13.61 -0.49
C ASP A 580 -6.89 13.74 -1.31
N ILE A 581 -5.71 13.70 -0.68
CA ILE A 581 -4.41 13.74 -1.39
C ILE A 581 -3.98 12.37 -1.94
N PHE A 582 -4.43 11.28 -1.32
CA PHE A 582 -4.20 9.90 -1.78
C PHE A 582 -5.42 9.30 -2.53
N SER A 583 -6.32 10.15 -3.04
CA SER A 583 -7.54 9.75 -3.78
C SER A 583 -7.27 8.98 -5.08
N ASP A 584 -6.16 9.26 -5.75
CA ASP A 584 -5.69 8.53 -6.94
C ASP A 584 -4.74 7.36 -6.57
N GLU A 585 -4.34 7.23 -5.31
CA GLU A 585 -3.51 6.10 -4.82
C GLU A 585 -4.36 4.93 -4.28
N PHE A 586 -5.50 5.23 -3.64
CA PHE A 586 -6.37 4.25 -2.99
C PHE A 586 -7.86 4.50 -3.27
N ILE A 587 -8.65 3.42 -3.29
CA ILE A 587 -10.07 3.48 -3.61
C ILE A 587 -10.92 3.87 -2.39
N PHE A 588 -11.35 5.13 -2.37
CA PHE A 588 -12.37 5.65 -1.45
C PHE A 588 -13.70 5.83 -2.19
N PHE A 589 -14.81 5.59 -1.50
CA PHE A 589 -16.12 5.83 -2.09
C PHE A 589 -16.44 7.34 -2.02
N PRO A 590 -16.88 7.98 -3.13
CA PRO A 590 -17.17 9.41 -3.13
C PRO A 590 -18.18 9.84 -2.05
N GLY A 591 -17.95 11.01 -1.44
CA GLY A 591 -18.91 11.65 -0.54
C GLY A 591 -19.07 11.06 0.88
N ILE A 592 -18.37 9.98 1.26
CA ILE A 592 -18.56 9.30 2.57
C ILE A 592 -17.35 9.37 3.53
N SER A 593 -16.57 10.46 3.52
CA SER A 593 -15.32 10.61 4.33
C SER A 593 -15.49 10.22 5.81
N LEU A 594 -16.58 10.67 6.45
CA LEU A 594 -16.87 10.35 7.85
C LEU A 594 -17.05 8.84 8.07
N LYS A 595 -17.61 8.10 7.11
CA LYS A 595 -17.75 6.64 7.22
C LYS A 595 -16.40 5.94 7.10
N ASP A 596 -15.55 6.34 6.15
CA ASP A 596 -14.18 5.80 6.02
C ASP A 596 -13.36 6.06 7.30
N PHE A 597 -13.54 7.24 7.92
CA PHE A 597 -12.90 7.59 9.19
C PHE A 597 -13.42 6.77 10.38
N GLU A 598 -14.75 6.63 10.51
CA GLU A 598 -15.36 5.82 11.57
C GLU A 598 -15.01 4.33 11.43
N GLU A 599 -14.88 3.82 10.20
CA GLU A 599 -14.38 2.47 9.91
C GLU A 599 -12.91 2.30 10.35
N GLY A 600 -12.03 3.24 10.01
CA GLY A 600 -10.64 3.24 10.48
C GLY A 600 -10.54 3.26 12.01
N CYS A 601 -11.31 4.12 12.68
CA CYS A 601 -11.38 4.19 14.13
C CYS A 601 -11.92 2.88 14.75
N PHE A 602 -12.95 2.29 14.16
CA PHE A 602 -13.54 1.02 14.61
C PHE A 602 -12.54 -0.13 14.51
N LEU A 603 -11.80 -0.23 13.41
CA LEU A 603 -10.78 -1.26 13.22
C LEU A 603 -9.63 -1.14 14.23
N LEU A 604 -9.12 0.08 14.46
CA LEU A 604 -8.11 0.35 15.47
C LEU A 604 -8.61 0.06 16.90
N THR A 605 -9.86 0.38 17.22
CA THR A 605 -10.46 0.06 18.52
C THR A 605 -10.63 -1.46 18.70
N LYS A 606 -10.96 -2.18 17.63
CA LYS A 606 -11.16 -3.65 17.63
C LYS A 606 -9.88 -4.42 17.95
N CYS A 607 -8.69 -3.89 17.63
CA CYS A 607 -7.40 -4.48 17.99
C CYS A 607 -6.75 -3.82 19.23
N ASP A 608 -7.51 -3.06 20.03
CA ASP A 608 -7.02 -2.32 21.21
C ASP A 608 -5.88 -1.34 20.89
N ALA A 609 -5.78 -0.87 19.65
CA ALA A 609 -4.74 0.08 19.23
C ALA A 609 -5.05 1.54 19.66
N ILE A 610 -6.33 1.88 19.72
CA ILE A 610 -6.82 3.17 20.21
C ILE A 610 -8.05 2.96 21.11
N GLN A 611 -8.30 3.93 21.99
CA GLN A 611 -9.58 4.13 22.66
C GLN A 611 -10.24 5.39 22.10
N ALA A 612 -11.42 5.22 21.49
CA ALA A 612 -12.19 6.32 20.90
C ALA A 612 -13.44 6.64 21.74
N THR A 613 -13.54 7.89 22.19
CA THR A 613 -14.75 8.45 22.83
C THR A 613 -15.61 9.18 21.78
N GLN A 614 -16.59 9.98 22.23
CA GLN A 614 -17.35 10.84 21.32
C GLN A 614 -16.54 12.02 20.78
N GLN A 615 -15.61 12.56 21.58
CA GLN A 615 -14.86 13.78 21.28
C GLN A 615 -13.36 13.55 21.09
N GLU A 616 -12.82 12.44 21.60
CA GLU A 616 -11.37 12.22 21.68
C GLU A 616 -10.99 10.81 21.24
N ILE A 617 -9.75 10.66 20.77
CA ILE A 617 -9.11 9.41 20.35
C ILE A 617 -7.73 9.37 21.00
N TYR A 618 -7.49 8.34 21.82
CA TYR A 618 -6.22 8.11 22.49
C TYR A 618 -5.55 6.85 21.96
N PRO A 619 -4.24 6.85 21.62
CA PRO A 619 -3.49 5.61 21.47
C PRO A 619 -3.42 4.88 22.81
N THR A 620 -3.41 3.55 22.80
CA THR A 620 -3.14 2.75 24.01
C THR A 620 -1.65 2.41 24.11
N ASP A 621 -1.14 2.15 25.31
CA ASP A 621 0.27 1.78 25.52
C ASP A 621 0.66 0.55 24.70
N LYS A 622 -0.25 -0.43 24.59
CA LYS A 622 -0.10 -1.66 23.78
C LYS A 622 -0.32 -1.42 22.29
N GLY A 623 -1.08 -0.38 21.95
CA GLY A 623 -1.44 0.01 20.59
C GLY A 623 -0.33 0.73 19.83
N SER A 624 0.65 1.27 20.55
CA SER A 624 1.86 1.90 20.02
C SER A 624 2.50 1.14 18.85
N VAL A 625 2.71 -0.17 18.99
CA VAL A 625 3.28 -1.05 17.95
C VAL A 625 2.40 -1.12 16.70
N VAL A 626 1.08 -1.21 16.88
CA VAL A 626 0.12 -1.22 15.76
C VAL A 626 0.15 0.14 15.05
N VAL A 627 -0.01 1.25 15.78
CA VAL A 627 -0.02 2.60 15.22
C VAL A 627 1.29 2.90 14.48
N SER A 628 2.43 2.57 15.07
CA SER A 628 3.76 2.74 14.46
C SER A 628 3.90 1.96 13.16
N PHE A 629 3.57 0.65 13.17
CA PHE A 629 3.60 -0.21 11.98
C PHE A 629 2.67 0.29 10.86
N LEU A 630 1.48 0.77 11.22
CA LEU A 630 0.49 1.30 10.27
C LEU A 630 0.93 2.60 9.61
N SER A 631 1.58 3.48 10.37
CA SER A 631 2.18 4.69 9.83
C SER A 631 3.42 4.39 8.99
N ALA A 632 4.31 3.50 9.44
CA ALA A 632 5.49 3.06 8.70
C ALA A 632 5.12 2.41 7.35
N MET A 633 4.01 1.68 7.29
CA MET A 633 3.48 1.10 6.05
C MET A 633 3.11 2.15 4.99
N PHE A 634 2.70 3.36 5.41
CA PHE A 634 2.29 4.45 4.51
C PHE A 634 3.33 5.58 4.40
N ARG A 635 4.37 5.59 5.25
CA ARG A 635 5.49 6.54 5.22
C ARG A 635 6.11 6.73 3.82
N PRO A 636 6.31 5.69 2.97
CA PRO A 636 6.83 5.89 1.60
C PRO A 636 5.96 6.77 0.69
N PHE A 637 4.63 6.80 0.90
CA PHE A 637 3.73 7.67 0.14
C PHE A 637 3.83 9.12 0.64
N VAL A 638 3.92 9.32 1.95
CA VAL A 638 4.10 10.63 2.59
C VAL A 638 5.44 11.26 2.16
N GLU A 639 6.54 10.53 2.34
CA GLU A 639 7.89 10.96 1.92
C GLU A 639 7.99 11.16 0.41
N GLY A 640 7.40 10.26 -0.37
CA GLY A 640 7.40 10.36 -1.83
C GLY A 640 6.70 11.62 -2.31
N TYR A 641 5.53 11.94 -1.74
CA TYR A 641 4.79 13.16 -2.03
C TYR A 641 5.57 14.40 -1.57
N GLN A 642 6.14 14.42 -0.35
CA GLN A 642 7.02 15.49 0.12
C GLN A 642 8.17 15.76 -0.87
N LEU A 643 8.88 14.73 -1.34
CA LEU A 643 9.98 14.88 -2.31
C LEU A 643 9.50 15.47 -3.65
N ILE A 644 8.33 15.04 -4.14
CA ILE A 644 7.71 15.58 -5.37
C ILE A 644 7.30 17.05 -5.18
N PHE A 645 6.78 17.41 -4.01
CA PHE A 645 6.39 18.78 -3.69
C PHE A 645 7.60 19.69 -3.50
N ARG A 646 8.67 19.20 -2.84
CA ARG A 646 10.00 19.84 -2.71
C ARG A 646 10.71 20.04 -4.05
N TYR A 647 10.40 19.24 -5.06
CA TYR A 647 10.83 19.46 -6.45
C TYR A 647 10.04 20.61 -7.09
N LEU A 648 8.71 20.60 -6.97
CA LEU A 648 7.84 21.61 -7.59
C LEU A 648 7.97 23.00 -6.93
N SER A 649 8.26 23.09 -5.63
CA SER A 649 8.55 24.36 -4.95
C SER A 649 9.81 25.05 -5.48
N LYS A 650 10.68 24.30 -6.16
CA LYS A 650 11.91 24.78 -6.82
C LYS A 650 11.76 24.94 -8.35
N GLU A 651 10.59 24.62 -8.93
CA GLU A 651 10.37 24.77 -10.37
C GLU A 651 10.17 26.25 -10.74
N THR A 652 11.03 26.76 -11.60
CA THR A 652 11.07 28.16 -12.03
C THR A 652 10.38 28.40 -13.38
N LYS A 653 10.02 27.33 -14.11
CA LYS A 653 9.29 27.44 -15.38
C LYS A 653 7.84 27.86 -15.16
N GLU A 654 7.36 28.82 -15.94
CA GLU A 654 5.94 29.25 -15.95
C GLU A 654 4.97 28.08 -16.23
N ALA A 655 5.38 27.13 -17.09
CA ALA A 655 4.63 25.92 -17.35
C ALA A 655 5.54 24.76 -17.79
N PHE A 656 5.08 23.53 -17.51
CA PHE A 656 5.72 22.28 -17.95
C PHE A 656 4.69 21.28 -18.50
N THR A 657 5.19 20.21 -19.13
CA THR A 657 4.39 19.05 -19.58
C THR A 657 4.73 17.82 -18.74
N GLU A 658 3.82 16.85 -18.67
CA GLU A 658 4.03 15.57 -17.96
C GLU A 658 5.31 14.84 -18.44
N LYS A 659 5.63 14.95 -19.74
CA LYS A 659 6.85 14.40 -20.36
C LYS A 659 8.15 15.03 -19.85
N GLN A 660 8.10 16.25 -19.31
CA GLN A 660 9.23 16.93 -18.69
C GLN A 660 9.27 16.70 -17.18
N PHE A 661 8.10 16.72 -16.55
CA PHE A 661 7.93 16.51 -15.10
C PHE A 661 8.43 15.13 -14.63
N ILE A 662 7.99 14.04 -15.28
CA ILE A 662 8.33 12.67 -14.84
C ILE A 662 9.86 12.41 -14.85
N PRO A 663 10.62 12.73 -15.91
CA PRO A 663 12.08 12.65 -15.87
C PRO A 663 12.72 13.66 -14.90
N GLY A 664 12.14 14.86 -14.78
CA GLY A 664 12.66 15.92 -13.91
C GLY A 664 12.64 15.54 -12.43
N VAL A 665 11.49 15.07 -11.94
CA VAL A 665 11.35 14.53 -10.58
C VAL A 665 12.27 13.33 -10.37
N ARG A 666 12.30 12.38 -11.33
CA ARG A 666 13.15 11.19 -11.20
C ARG A 666 14.62 11.56 -11.03
N ASN A 667 15.15 12.47 -11.84
CA ASN A 667 16.53 12.92 -11.75
C ASN A 667 16.82 13.62 -10.41
N PHE A 668 15.87 14.41 -9.90
CA PHE A 668 15.99 15.06 -8.59
C PHE A 668 16.04 14.04 -7.44
N VAL A 669 15.08 13.10 -7.39
CA VAL A 669 15.04 12.04 -6.38
C VAL A 669 16.28 11.14 -6.47
N PHE A 670 16.72 10.80 -7.67
CA PHE A 670 17.91 9.98 -7.90
C PHE A 670 19.18 10.63 -7.32
N GLN A 671 19.36 11.94 -7.53
CA GLN A 671 20.48 12.68 -6.92
C GLN A 671 20.44 12.74 -5.39
N LEU A 672 19.26 12.66 -4.77
CA LEU A 672 19.12 12.59 -3.31
C LEU A 672 19.43 11.19 -2.79
N LEU A 673 19.04 10.14 -3.52
CA LEU A 673 19.39 8.74 -3.23
C LEU A 673 20.90 8.49 -3.37
N GLU A 674 21.54 9.02 -4.43
CA GLU A 674 23.01 8.93 -4.62
C GLU A 674 23.80 9.64 -3.50
N LYS A 675 23.20 10.65 -2.85
CA LYS A 675 23.78 11.38 -1.71
C LYS A 675 23.39 10.81 -0.34
N GLY A 676 22.56 9.76 -0.30
CA GLY A 676 22.00 9.22 0.95
C GLY A 676 21.06 10.17 1.71
N THR A 677 20.62 11.28 1.10
CA THR A 677 19.74 12.28 1.76
C THR A 677 18.29 11.80 1.89
N THR A 678 17.92 10.71 1.21
CA THR A 678 16.65 10.00 1.38
C THR A 678 16.85 8.51 1.12
N GLN A 679 15.95 7.69 1.63
CA GLN A 679 15.86 6.26 1.30
C GLN A 679 14.54 5.91 0.59
N CYS A 680 13.72 6.90 0.21
CA CYS A 680 12.44 6.67 -0.47
C CYS A 680 12.63 6.36 -1.97
N TYR A 681 13.07 5.14 -2.27
CA TYR A 681 13.20 4.65 -3.66
C TYR A 681 11.86 4.65 -4.43
N GLU A 682 10.73 4.56 -3.74
CA GLU A 682 9.40 4.55 -4.35
C GLU A 682 9.05 5.88 -5.05
N ALA A 683 9.65 7.00 -4.63
CA ALA A 683 9.51 8.30 -5.29
C ALA A 683 10.07 8.33 -6.74
N LEU A 684 10.85 7.32 -7.16
CA LEU A 684 11.26 7.13 -8.56
C LEU A 684 10.14 6.57 -9.46
N SER A 685 9.06 6.05 -8.86
CA SER A 685 7.91 5.45 -9.54
C SER A 685 7.12 6.48 -10.33
N SER A 686 7.03 6.29 -11.65
CA SER A 686 6.18 7.14 -12.50
C SER A 686 4.68 7.00 -12.27
N ASP A 687 4.24 6.07 -11.43
CA ASP A 687 2.86 5.93 -10.95
C ASP A 687 2.59 6.96 -9.85
N MET A 688 3.35 6.87 -8.75
CA MET A 688 3.32 7.83 -7.62
C MET A 688 3.51 9.28 -8.08
N GLN A 689 4.44 9.52 -9.01
CA GLN A 689 4.68 10.86 -9.55
C GLN A 689 3.44 11.43 -10.28
N LYS A 690 2.69 10.60 -11.03
CA LYS A 690 1.45 11.05 -11.69
C LYS A 690 0.33 11.27 -10.69
N ASN A 691 0.22 10.41 -9.68
CA ASN A 691 -0.82 10.49 -8.67
C ASN A 691 -0.62 11.74 -7.79
N ALA A 692 0.62 12.05 -7.39
CA ALA A 692 0.96 13.31 -6.72
C ALA A 692 0.66 14.55 -7.59
N LEU A 693 0.96 14.51 -8.89
CA LEU A 693 0.62 15.61 -9.81
C LEU A 693 -0.91 15.77 -9.97
N ALA A 694 -1.66 14.66 -10.00
CA ALA A 694 -3.12 14.68 -10.07
C ALA A 694 -3.75 15.24 -8.79
N ALA A 695 -3.26 14.82 -7.62
CA ALA A 695 -3.66 15.35 -6.32
C ALA A 695 -3.41 16.87 -6.20
N LEU A 696 -2.25 17.37 -6.64
CA LEU A 696 -1.97 18.82 -6.67
C LEU A 696 -2.88 19.59 -7.64
N VAL A 697 -3.36 18.95 -8.72
CA VAL A 697 -4.37 19.55 -9.61
C VAL A 697 -5.75 19.58 -8.94
N GLN A 698 -6.13 18.52 -8.21
CA GLN A 698 -7.38 18.47 -7.44
C GLN A 698 -7.40 19.53 -6.32
N LEU A 699 -6.28 19.71 -5.61
CA LEU A 699 -6.10 20.72 -4.56
C LEU A 699 -5.91 22.15 -5.10
N GLY A 700 -5.88 22.35 -6.43
CA GLY A 700 -5.71 23.66 -7.07
C GLY A 700 -4.31 24.28 -6.95
N ALA A 701 -3.34 23.55 -6.38
CA ALA A 701 -1.94 23.96 -6.29
C ALA A 701 -1.22 23.90 -7.66
N VAL A 702 -1.72 23.09 -8.60
CA VAL A 702 -1.26 23.04 -9.99
C VAL A 702 -2.44 23.25 -10.95
N LYS A 703 -2.31 24.19 -11.88
CA LYS A 703 -3.33 24.47 -12.91
C LYS A 703 -3.06 23.64 -14.15
N LYS A 704 -4.02 22.77 -14.54
CA LYS A 704 -3.96 21.94 -15.75
C LYS A 704 -4.67 22.63 -16.93
N LYS A 705 -3.96 22.85 -18.04
CA LYS A 705 -4.49 23.45 -19.27
C LYS A 705 -4.34 22.49 -20.45
N LYS A 706 -5.41 22.32 -21.23
CA LYS A 706 -5.40 21.46 -22.44
C LYS A 706 -4.73 22.20 -23.61
N MET A 707 -3.84 21.50 -24.32
CA MET A 707 -3.16 21.96 -25.54
C MET A 707 -3.46 20.99 -26.69
N ALA A 708 -3.09 21.36 -27.93
CA ALA A 708 -3.24 20.49 -29.10
C ALA A 708 -2.52 19.13 -28.94
N ASN A 709 -1.33 19.12 -28.34
CA ASN A 709 -0.47 17.95 -28.22
C ASN A 709 -0.38 17.37 -26.79
N GLY A 710 -1.36 17.66 -25.91
CA GLY A 710 -1.41 17.14 -24.54
C GLY A 710 -1.94 18.14 -23.51
N PHE A 711 -1.34 18.13 -22.31
CA PHE A 711 -1.63 19.08 -21.24
C PHE A 711 -0.37 19.82 -20.81
N SER A 712 -0.52 21.11 -20.50
CA SER A 712 0.47 21.89 -19.75
C SER A 712 -0.02 22.15 -18.33
N TYR A 713 0.94 22.28 -17.42
CA TYR A 713 0.74 22.45 -16.00
C TYR A 713 1.51 23.69 -15.53
N SER A 714 0.91 24.52 -14.68
CA SER A 714 1.59 25.65 -14.02
C SER A 714 1.37 25.62 -12.51
N VAL A 715 2.40 26.00 -11.76
CA VAL A 715 2.46 25.87 -10.29
C VAL A 715 1.95 27.14 -9.60
N ASN A 716 1.18 26.98 -8.53
CA ASN A 716 0.95 28.02 -7.54
C ASN A 716 1.90 27.79 -6.36
N GLN A 717 3.00 28.55 -6.31
CA GLN A 717 4.06 28.33 -5.32
C GLN A 717 3.58 28.52 -3.88
N GLU A 718 2.72 29.51 -3.61
CA GLU A 718 2.14 29.74 -2.28
C GLU A 718 1.28 28.54 -1.80
N ALA A 719 0.55 27.91 -2.72
CA ALA A 719 -0.25 26.73 -2.40
C ALA A 719 0.60 25.48 -2.18
N ILE A 720 1.69 25.29 -2.95
CA ILE A 720 2.62 24.18 -2.71
C ILE A 720 3.35 24.34 -1.38
N HIS A 721 3.79 25.55 -1.02
CA HIS A 721 4.40 25.79 0.28
C HIS A 721 3.43 25.47 1.43
N LYS A 722 2.18 25.95 1.39
CA LYS A 722 1.19 25.60 2.42
C LYS A 722 0.90 24.10 2.54
N ILE A 723 0.95 23.36 1.43
CA ILE A 723 0.82 21.90 1.45
C ILE A 723 2.08 21.26 2.05
N LEU A 724 3.27 21.74 1.70
CA LEU A 724 4.53 21.32 2.32
C LEU A 724 4.52 21.57 3.82
N ASP A 725 4.11 22.74 4.31
CA ASP A 725 4.08 23.06 5.74
C ASP A 725 3.23 22.05 6.54
N VAL A 726 2.08 21.62 5.99
CA VAL A 726 1.22 20.57 6.59
C VAL A 726 1.88 19.20 6.62
N PHE A 727 2.77 18.92 5.66
CA PHE A 727 3.57 17.70 5.61
C PHE A 727 4.90 17.80 6.38
N GLU A 728 5.48 18.99 6.59
CA GLU A 728 6.78 19.20 7.23
C GLU A 728 6.64 19.45 8.74
N ALA A 729 5.45 19.81 9.23
CA ALA A 729 5.09 19.76 10.65
C ALA A 729 5.19 18.33 11.27
N THR A 730 5.50 17.31 10.47
CA THR A 730 5.83 15.95 10.92
C THR A 730 7.33 15.71 11.15
N GLU A 731 8.23 16.55 10.62
CA GLU A 731 9.69 16.37 10.73
C GLU A 731 10.26 16.93 12.06
N ASP A 732 9.54 17.79 12.80
CA ASP A 732 9.87 18.20 14.18
C ASP A 732 9.62 17.08 15.22
N ALA A 733 9.80 15.83 14.82
CA ALA A 733 9.95 14.69 15.70
C ALA A 733 11.37 14.17 15.47
N GLU A 734 12.21 14.25 16.51
CA GLU A 734 13.36 13.36 16.56
C GLU A 734 12.87 11.93 16.33
N PRO A 735 13.59 11.11 15.56
CA PRO A 735 13.15 9.74 15.37
C PRO A 735 13.16 9.03 16.73
N ASP A 736 11.98 8.58 17.18
CA ASP A 736 11.82 7.46 18.14
C ASP A 736 12.29 6.16 17.46
N HIS A 737 13.56 6.16 17.04
CA HIS A 737 14.37 5.02 16.64
C HIS A 737 15.54 4.93 17.62
N ASN A 738 15.21 4.84 18.91
CA ASN A 738 15.99 4.03 19.84
C ASN A 738 15.17 2.77 20.14
N GLU A 739 15.36 1.73 19.32
CA GLU A 739 14.92 0.37 19.65
C GLU A 739 15.72 -0.17 20.87
N PHE A 740 16.78 0.55 21.26
CA PHE A 740 17.51 0.46 22.52
C PHE A 740 16.98 1.48 23.55
N LEU A 741 15.94 1.09 24.30
CA LEU A 741 15.60 1.77 25.56
C LEU A 741 16.61 1.38 26.63
N PHE A 742 17.64 2.21 26.84
CA PHE A 742 18.50 2.09 28.01
C PHE A 742 17.67 2.20 29.30
N PRO A 743 18.02 1.49 30.39
CA PRO A 743 17.32 1.66 31.65
C PRO A 743 17.38 3.12 32.13
N GLU A 744 16.27 3.67 32.60
CA GLU A 744 16.26 5.00 33.20
C GLU A 744 16.98 4.98 34.55
N TYR A 745 18.07 5.75 34.67
CA TYR A 745 18.79 5.97 35.92
C TYR A 745 18.64 7.45 36.36
N GLU A 746 18.52 7.67 37.65
CA GLU A 746 18.63 9.00 38.26
C GLU A 746 20.12 9.33 38.46
N ILE A 747 20.54 10.53 38.05
CA ILE A 747 21.90 11.02 38.31
C ILE A 747 21.87 11.78 39.64
N LEU A 748 22.47 11.20 40.67
CA LEU A 748 22.73 11.89 41.93
C LEU A 748 23.92 12.85 41.73
N ILE A 749 23.77 14.08 42.21
CA ILE A 749 24.79 15.13 42.09
C ILE A 749 25.27 15.50 43.48
N GLU A 750 26.49 15.09 43.81
CA GLU A 750 27.13 15.35 45.09
C GLU A 750 28.45 16.14 44.86
N PRO A 751 28.85 17.03 45.79
CA PRO A 751 30.09 17.79 45.66
C PRO A 751 31.33 16.90 45.92
N GLU A 752 32.37 17.04 45.10
CA GLU A 752 33.67 16.37 45.28
C GLU A 752 34.29 16.82 46.62
N GLU A 753 34.47 15.91 47.59
CA GLU A 753 35.04 16.24 48.90
C GLU A 753 36.54 16.64 48.77
N PRO A 754 36.99 17.73 49.40
CA PRO A 754 38.38 18.16 49.29
C PRO A 754 39.32 17.28 50.13
N GLU A 755 40.37 16.76 49.48
CA GLU A 755 41.44 15.98 50.13
C GLU A 755 42.15 16.80 51.22
N PHE A 756 42.23 16.25 52.44
CA PHE A 756 43.15 16.75 53.47
C PHE A 756 44.57 16.26 53.16
N PRO A 757 45.58 17.14 53.01
CA PRO A 757 46.95 16.72 52.77
C PRO A 757 47.53 16.03 54.02
N ALA A 758 48.15 14.86 53.82
CA ALA A 758 48.83 14.14 54.88
C ALA A 758 50.07 14.91 55.35
N ASP A 759 50.13 15.16 56.66
CA ASP A 759 51.24 15.84 57.33
C ASP A 759 52.42 14.89 57.52
N SER A 760 53.53 15.15 56.81
CA SER A 760 54.84 14.63 57.19
C SER A 760 55.97 15.56 56.71
N THR A 761 56.54 16.30 57.65
CA THR A 761 57.75 17.10 57.47
C THR A 761 58.96 16.24 57.07
N VAL A 762 59.81 16.78 56.19
CA VAL A 762 61.09 16.20 55.79
C VAL A 762 62.17 16.53 56.82
N ASP A 763 62.97 15.54 57.21
CA ASP A 763 64.43 15.66 57.39
C ASP A 763 65.07 14.25 57.22
N PRO A 764 66.39 14.14 56.95
CA PRO A 764 66.92 13.08 56.10
C PRO A 764 67.86 12.09 56.82
N ASP A 765 68.52 11.25 56.02
CA ASP A 765 69.59 10.28 56.32
C ASP A 765 69.19 8.81 56.60
N ASP A 766 70.17 7.94 56.32
CA ASP A 766 70.25 6.47 56.52
C ASP A 766 69.42 5.52 55.62
N GLU A 767 69.96 5.36 54.41
CA GLU A 767 70.39 4.08 53.80
C GLU A 767 69.85 2.71 54.32
N LYS A 768 69.59 1.84 53.32
CA LYS A 768 69.71 0.36 53.29
C LYS A 768 68.63 -0.49 53.98
N GLY A 769 68.11 -1.47 53.20
CA GLY A 769 67.75 -2.78 53.77
C GLY A 769 66.48 -3.46 53.30
N ALA A 770 66.20 -3.53 51.99
CA ALA A 770 65.11 -4.37 51.47
C ALA A 770 65.65 -5.72 50.92
N VAL A 771 65.40 -6.82 51.63
CA VAL A 771 65.57 -8.19 51.11
C VAL A 771 64.42 -9.09 51.61
N ASP A 772 63.74 -9.71 50.66
CA ASP A 772 62.84 -10.87 50.74
C ASP A 772 61.81 -10.98 51.87
N ALA A 773 60.53 -10.92 51.47
CA ALA A 773 59.80 -12.18 51.26
C ALA A 773 58.58 -12.01 50.33
N SER A 774 58.62 -12.65 49.14
CA SER A 774 57.52 -13.43 48.51
C SER A 774 57.51 -13.35 46.97
N LYS A 775 58.33 -14.18 46.31
CA LYS A 775 58.10 -14.60 44.92
C LYS A 775 58.26 -16.12 44.76
N LYS A 776 57.14 -16.80 44.49
CA LYS A 776 56.92 -18.09 43.79
C LYS A 776 55.53 -18.58 44.20
N LEU A 777 54.53 -18.78 43.36
CA LEU A 777 54.47 -19.06 41.91
C LEU A 777 54.35 -17.76 41.09
N GLU A 778 54.73 -17.69 39.80
CA GLU A 778 54.64 -18.71 38.74
C GLU A 778 55.97 -18.94 37.99
N LYS A 779 56.11 -20.14 37.42
CA LYS A 779 57.04 -20.45 36.33
C LYS A 779 56.67 -21.79 35.71
N GLN A 780 56.18 -21.77 34.46
CA GLN A 780 56.73 -22.50 33.30
C GLN A 780 55.67 -22.60 32.20
N GLU A 781 55.87 -21.86 31.12
CA GLU A 781 56.32 -22.49 29.88
C GLU A 781 57.05 -21.49 29.00
N GLU A 782 58.35 -21.70 28.83
CA GLU A 782 59.10 -21.09 27.74
C GLU A 782 60.20 -22.05 27.29
N SER A 783 60.30 -22.20 25.96
CA SER A 783 61.49 -22.50 25.15
C SER A 783 61.37 -23.71 24.20
N ARG A 784 61.44 -23.41 22.90
CA ARG A 784 62.58 -23.80 22.07
C ARG A 784 62.68 -23.02 20.74
N VAL A 785 63.63 -22.09 20.73
CA VAL A 785 64.67 -21.87 19.69
C VAL A 785 64.25 -21.99 18.21
N THR A 786 64.31 -20.87 17.47
CA THR A 786 65.38 -20.67 16.46
C THR A 786 65.59 -19.19 16.10
N SER A 787 66.85 -18.81 15.87
CA SER A 787 67.28 -17.61 15.12
C SER A 787 66.74 -17.66 13.67
N THR A 788 66.48 -16.58 12.92
CA THR A 788 67.24 -15.34 12.58
C THR A 788 66.21 -14.35 11.97
N THR A 789 66.35 -13.03 11.88
CA THR A 789 67.52 -12.14 11.70
C THR A 789 67.22 -10.73 12.27
N SER A 790 68.28 -9.96 12.50
CA SER A 790 68.32 -8.55 12.87
C SER A 790 67.35 -7.59 12.15
N ASP A 791 66.78 -6.65 12.93
CA ASP A 791 67.02 -5.22 12.73
C ASP A 791 67.22 -4.57 14.11
N ALA A 792 68.18 -3.65 14.23
CA ALA A 792 68.52 -3.01 15.51
C ALA A 792 67.77 -1.69 15.63
N LEU A 793 66.80 -1.63 16.55
CA LEU A 793 66.27 -0.37 17.05
C LEU A 793 67.36 0.35 17.84
N ASP A 794 67.43 1.66 17.64
CA ASP A 794 68.36 2.57 18.25
C ASP A 794 68.13 2.72 19.77
N GLU A 795 69.24 2.78 20.52
CA GLU A 795 69.26 2.80 21.98
C GLU A 795 68.55 4.06 22.54
N GLU A 796 68.56 5.15 21.77
CA GLU A 796 67.83 6.40 22.04
C GLU A 796 66.30 6.23 21.93
N THR A 797 65.83 5.37 21.01
CA THR A 797 64.39 5.04 20.85
C THR A 797 63.91 4.08 21.94
N LEU A 798 64.74 3.12 22.37
CA LEU A 798 64.44 2.25 23.51
C LEU A 798 64.34 3.06 24.82
N GLU A 799 65.21 4.06 25.03
CA GLU A 799 65.06 5.01 26.13
C GLU A 799 63.80 5.90 26.01
N ALA A 800 63.42 6.30 24.80
CA ALA A 800 62.22 7.09 24.57
C ALA A 800 60.95 6.28 24.87
N MET A 801 60.89 5.02 24.43
CA MET A 801 59.78 4.09 24.71
C MET A 801 59.64 3.81 26.21
N ALA A 802 60.74 3.51 26.92
CA ALA A 802 60.72 3.30 28.37
C ALA A 802 60.31 4.58 29.16
N LYS A 803 60.63 5.78 28.65
CA LYS A 803 60.17 7.06 29.21
C LYS A 803 58.72 7.39 28.85
N HIS A 804 58.17 6.81 27.78
CA HIS A 804 56.77 6.92 27.40
C HIS A 804 55.91 6.06 28.33
N GLU A 805 56.22 4.77 28.43
CA GLU A 805 55.53 3.80 29.30
C GLU A 805 55.49 4.30 30.75
N THR A 806 56.64 4.71 31.32
CA THR A 806 56.72 5.21 32.70
C THR A 806 56.04 6.58 32.95
N LYS A 807 55.56 7.26 31.91
CA LYS A 807 54.81 8.51 32.00
C LYS A 807 53.31 8.28 31.75
N GLU A 808 52.96 7.39 30.84
CA GLU A 808 51.59 6.90 30.65
C GLU A 808 51.09 6.15 31.88
N ASP A 809 51.92 5.26 32.46
CA ASP A 809 51.65 4.61 33.75
C ASP A 809 51.31 5.63 34.84
N LYS A 810 52.00 6.79 34.87
CA LYS A 810 51.72 7.85 35.87
C LYS A 810 50.42 8.60 35.60
N ILE A 811 50.08 8.86 34.34
CA ILE A 811 48.82 9.53 33.97
C ILE A 811 47.66 8.58 34.26
N PHE A 812 47.76 7.32 33.84
CA PHE A 812 46.78 6.28 34.12
C PHE A 812 46.65 5.98 35.61
N GLN A 813 47.74 5.94 36.38
CA GLN A 813 47.68 5.78 37.83
C GLN A 813 47.04 7.00 38.51
N THR A 814 47.33 8.24 38.07
CA THR A 814 46.65 9.44 38.59
C THR A 814 45.13 9.40 38.32
N PHE A 815 44.74 9.00 37.10
CA PHE A 815 43.34 8.80 36.72
C PHE A 815 42.67 7.72 37.59
N LYS A 816 43.36 6.59 37.81
CA LYS A 816 42.90 5.46 38.63
C LYS A 816 42.76 5.83 40.10
N ASP A 817 43.76 6.47 40.69
CA ASP A 817 43.74 6.89 42.11
C ASP A 817 42.57 7.85 42.36
N ARG A 818 42.34 8.81 41.46
CA ARG A 818 41.21 9.75 41.56
C ARG A 818 39.85 9.08 41.36
N ILE A 819 39.74 8.08 40.48
CA ILE A 819 38.52 7.28 40.31
C ILE A 819 38.26 6.34 41.49
N THR A 820 39.28 5.83 42.17
CA THR A 820 39.07 4.92 43.32
C THR A 820 38.39 5.58 44.51
N VAL A 821 38.30 6.92 44.54
CA VAL A 821 37.53 7.68 45.53
C VAL A 821 36.02 7.53 45.31
N GLU A 822 35.56 7.54 44.05
CA GLU A 822 34.15 7.33 43.69
C GLU A 822 34.02 6.50 42.40
N PRO A 823 34.02 5.17 42.49
CA PRO A 823 34.08 4.27 41.33
C PRO A 823 32.77 4.21 40.52
N GLU A 824 31.64 4.72 41.03
CA GLU A 824 30.37 4.82 40.27
C GLU A 824 30.20 6.19 39.56
N GLN A 825 31.19 7.09 39.65
CA GLN A 825 31.13 8.40 38.98
C GLN A 825 31.04 8.27 37.45
N ILE A 826 29.88 8.65 36.88
CA ILE A 826 29.65 8.68 35.41
C ILE A 826 29.88 10.06 34.76
N ILE A 827 29.82 11.15 35.53
CA ILE A 827 30.03 12.53 35.06
C ILE A 827 30.78 13.32 36.13
N ARG A 828 31.78 14.12 35.73
CA ARG A 828 32.46 15.09 36.59
C ARG A 828 32.32 16.50 36.01
N TYR A 829 31.58 17.36 36.70
CA TYR A 829 31.40 18.77 36.36
C TYR A 829 32.47 19.64 37.05
N CYS A 830 33.25 20.39 36.28
CA CYS A 830 34.40 21.15 36.80
C CYS A 830 34.68 22.41 35.95
N ARG A 831 33.63 23.21 35.75
CA ARG A 831 33.71 24.45 34.97
C ARG A 831 34.59 25.51 35.65
N GLY A 832 35.74 25.81 35.05
CA GLY A 832 36.70 26.79 35.57
C GLY A 832 37.55 26.31 36.76
N GLY A 833 37.55 25.00 37.06
CA GLY A 833 38.43 24.37 38.03
C GLY A 833 39.71 23.80 37.40
N GLU A 834 40.24 22.73 37.99
CA GLU A 834 41.55 22.13 37.66
C GLU A 834 41.64 21.49 36.25
N GLY A 835 40.51 21.33 35.56
CA GLY A 835 40.43 20.80 34.20
C GLY A 835 40.04 19.32 34.10
N PRO A 836 40.11 18.74 32.90
CA PRO A 836 39.78 17.33 32.66
C PRO A 836 40.86 16.39 33.21
N ILE A 837 40.45 15.16 33.55
CA ILE A 837 41.33 14.07 33.95
C ILE A 837 41.42 13.09 32.78
N TRP A 838 42.65 12.80 32.34
CA TRP A 838 42.93 12.04 31.12
C TRP A 838 43.37 10.61 31.44
N VAL A 839 42.91 9.64 30.63
CA VAL A 839 43.26 8.22 30.78
C VAL A 839 44.68 7.91 30.28
N SER A 840 45.13 8.62 29.24
CA SER A 840 46.45 8.49 28.64
C SER A 840 47.05 9.87 28.35
N GLY A 841 48.35 9.91 28.01
CA GLY A 841 49.03 11.13 27.58
C GLY A 841 48.79 11.50 26.11
N GLU A 842 48.07 10.66 25.36
CA GLU A 842 47.82 10.81 23.93
C GLU A 842 46.46 11.46 23.65
N ASN A 843 46.32 12.09 22.48
CA ASN A 843 45.06 12.69 21.98
C ASN A 843 44.42 13.78 22.89
N ILE A 844 45.19 14.36 23.81
CA ILE A 844 44.78 15.53 24.59
C ILE A 844 44.72 16.76 23.66
N PRO A 845 43.56 17.44 23.51
CA PRO A 845 43.43 18.59 22.62
C PRO A 845 44.18 19.81 23.15
N GLU A 846 44.96 20.49 22.30
CA GLU A 846 45.57 21.77 22.65
C GLU A 846 44.57 22.94 22.48
N GLU A 847 44.89 24.12 23.03
CA GLU A 847 44.07 25.33 22.86
C GLU A 847 43.76 25.69 21.39
N LYS A 848 44.60 25.26 20.45
CA LYS A 848 44.43 25.50 18.99
C LYS A 848 43.36 24.58 18.37
N ASP A 849 43.11 23.42 18.98
CA ASP A 849 42.22 22.38 18.47
C ASP A 849 40.78 22.57 18.97
N ILE A 850 40.59 23.42 19.99
CA ILE A 850 39.30 23.80 20.55
C ILE A 850 38.79 25.07 19.83
N PRO A 851 37.82 24.98 18.91
CA PRO A 851 37.36 26.15 18.16
C PRO A 851 36.61 27.14 19.07
N ASN A 852 36.80 28.43 18.81
CA ASN A 852 36.04 29.50 19.45
C ASN A 852 34.52 29.32 19.26
N CYS A 853 33.76 29.87 20.20
CA CYS A 853 32.31 29.91 20.09
C CYS A 853 31.85 30.83 18.95
N LEU A 854 30.62 30.64 18.46
CA LEU A 854 30.01 31.43 17.38
C LEU A 854 29.85 32.92 17.73
N CYS A 855 29.93 33.30 19.00
CA CYS A 855 29.97 34.69 19.48
C CYS A 855 31.39 35.29 19.54
N GLY A 856 32.44 34.55 19.15
CA GLY A 856 33.83 34.97 19.19
C GLY A 856 34.59 34.68 20.49
N ALA A 857 33.89 34.35 21.59
CA ALA A 857 34.52 33.98 22.86
C ALA A 857 35.22 32.59 22.79
N LYS A 858 36.29 32.41 23.57
CA LYS A 858 36.90 31.08 23.76
C LYS A 858 35.90 30.11 24.38
N ARG A 859 36.06 28.81 24.07
CA ARG A 859 35.39 27.75 24.82
C ARG A 859 36.26 27.31 26.00
N VAL A 860 35.63 27.00 27.12
CA VAL A 860 36.27 26.51 28.36
C VAL A 860 35.69 25.16 28.72
N PHE A 861 36.46 24.33 29.41
CA PHE A 861 35.97 23.05 29.93
C PHE A 861 34.79 23.27 30.88
N GLU A 862 33.75 22.44 30.75
CA GLU A 862 32.58 22.47 31.63
C GLU A 862 32.41 21.16 32.42
N PHE A 863 32.38 20.02 31.73
CA PHE A 863 32.30 18.71 32.35
C PHE A 863 32.91 17.61 31.48
N GLN A 864 33.28 16.51 32.11
CA GLN A 864 33.68 15.27 31.45
C GLN A 864 32.68 14.15 31.78
N ILE A 865 32.53 13.23 30.83
CA ILE A 865 31.80 11.96 31.00
C ILE A 865 32.86 10.88 31.22
N MET A 866 32.58 9.97 32.14
CA MET A 866 33.51 8.96 32.67
C MET A 866 33.18 7.55 32.12
N PRO A 867 34.18 6.72 31.79
CA PRO A 867 33.98 5.46 31.05
C PRO A 867 33.11 4.44 31.81
N GLN A 868 33.01 4.60 33.13
CA GLN A 868 32.03 3.96 34.02
C GLN A 868 30.62 3.93 33.42
N LEU A 869 30.20 4.97 32.69
CA LEU A 869 28.89 5.04 32.06
C LEU A 869 28.62 3.84 31.12
N LEU A 870 29.66 3.31 30.46
CA LEU A 870 29.54 2.15 29.57
C LEU A 870 29.01 0.90 30.32
N ASN A 871 29.37 0.72 31.59
CA ASN A 871 28.87 -0.37 32.43
C ASN A 871 27.34 -0.30 32.64
N HIS A 872 26.77 0.91 32.65
CA HIS A 872 25.33 1.12 32.84
C HIS A 872 24.53 1.03 31.54
N LEU A 873 25.19 1.22 30.39
CA LEU A 873 24.58 1.20 29.05
C LEU A 873 24.34 -0.23 28.51
N LYS A 874 24.99 -1.28 29.04
CA LYS A 874 24.72 -2.70 28.69
C LYS A 874 24.80 -3.02 27.18
N VAL A 875 25.78 -2.46 26.48
CA VAL A 875 25.98 -2.65 25.03
C VAL A 875 26.85 -3.90 24.78
N ASP A 876 26.32 -5.07 25.09
CA ASP A 876 27.04 -6.35 24.96
C ASP A 876 26.95 -6.94 23.53
N SER A 877 27.57 -6.26 22.55
CA SER A 877 27.85 -6.81 21.22
C SER A 877 29.20 -6.32 20.66
N LEU A 878 30.11 -7.27 20.39
CA LEU A 878 31.52 -7.02 20.03
C LEU A 878 31.75 -6.28 18.69
N GLU A 879 30.70 -6.05 17.89
CA GLU A 879 30.79 -5.37 16.58
C GLU A 879 30.22 -3.93 16.61
N GLU A 880 29.51 -3.53 17.67
CA GLU A 880 28.94 -2.17 17.84
C GLU A 880 29.21 -1.56 19.24
N SER A 881 30.15 -2.11 20.01
CA SER A 881 30.52 -1.56 21.32
C SER A 881 31.14 -0.18 21.21
N ILE A 882 30.42 0.85 21.70
CA ILE A 882 30.96 2.20 21.87
C ILE A 882 31.96 2.17 23.04
N ASP A 883 33.25 2.27 22.74
CA ASP A 883 34.33 2.33 23.73
C ASP A 883 35.06 3.68 23.65
N TRP A 884 35.36 4.27 24.82
CA TRP A 884 36.05 5.56 24.95
C TRP A 884 36.65 5.73 26.35
N GLY A 885 37.82 6.37 26.42
CA GLY A 885 38.52 6.62 27.68
C GLY A 885 37.89 7.72 28.54
N THR A 886 37.77 8.94 28.00
CA THR A 886 37.06 10.08 28.62
C THR A 886 36.43 10.93 27.52
N LEU A 887 35.21 11.41 27.70
CA LEU A 887 34.61 12.43 26.81
C LEU A 887 34.62 13.78 27.52
N VAL A 888 35.09 14.83 26.84
CA VAL A 888 35.33 16.15 27.44
C VAL A 888 34.52 17.23 26.72
N VAL A 889 33.69 17.97 27.47
CA VAL A 889 32.79 18.98 26.92
C VAL A 889 33.29 20.39 27.22
N TYR A 890 33.43 21.19 26.14
CA TYR A 890 33.84 22.59 26.19
C TYR A 890 32.70 23.51 25.77
N THR A 891 32.34 24.47 26.61
CA THR A 891 31.22 25.42 26.40
C THR A 891 31.69 26.86 26.33
N CYS A 892 30.82 27.78 25.92
CA CYS A 892 31.16 29.19 25.79
C CYS A 892 31.48 29.83 27.15
N ALA A 893 32.66 30.45 27.29
CA ALA A 893 33.03 31.19 28.50
C ALA A 893 31.94 32.21 28.91
N GLU A 894 31.39 32.92 27.92
CA GLU A 894 30.39 33.99 28.07
C GLU A 894 28.92 33.53 28.10
N ASN A 895 28.64 32.21 28.15
CA ASN A 895 27.27 31.67 28.21
C ASN A 895 26.29 32.20 27.13
N CYS A 896 26.76 32.35 25.89
CA CYS A 896 25.92 32.90 24.82
C CYS A 896 24.71 32.00 24.48
N SER A 897 23.52 32.59 24.40
CA SER A 897 22.35 31.96 23.78
C SER A 897 22.43 32.04 22.25
N ALA A 898 21.84 31.06 21.55
CA ALA A 898 21.86 30.98 20.09
C ALA A 898 21.15 32.15 19.36
N GLU A 899 20.37 32.96 20.09
CA GLU A 899 19.60 34.09 19.54
C GLU A 899 20.41 35.39 19.42
N ASN A 900 21.57 35.51 20.09
CA ASN A 900 22.37 36.75 20.12
C ASN A 900 23.22 36.94 18.85
N LYS A 901 22.58 36.89 17.67
CA LYS A 901 23.20 37.14 16.37
C LYS A 901 22.58 38.36 15.67
N LYS A 902 22.71 39.54 16.29
CA LYS A 902 22.53 40.88 15.69
C LYS A 902 22.99 41.99 16.65
N LEU A 903 24.31 42.24 16.73
CA LEU A 903 24.93 43.54 17.04
C LEU A 903 26.47 43.43 17.12
N ASN A 904 27.09 43.33 15.94
CA ASN A 904 28.26 44.11 15.51
C ASN A 904 28.59 43.75 14.05
#